data_AF-A0A818HZF1-F1
#
_entry.id   AF-A0A818HZF1-F1
#
_cell.length_a   1.000
_cell.length_b   1.000
_cell.length_c   1.000
_cell.angle_alpha   90.00
_cell.angle_beta   90.00
_cell.angle_gamma   90.00
#
_symmetry.space_group_name_H-M   'P 1'
#
loop_
_entity.id
_entity.type
_entity.pdbx_description
1 polymer ?
#
loop_
_entity_poly.entity_id
_entity_poly.type
_entity_poly.pdbx_seq_one_letter_code
_entity_poly.pdbx_strand_id
1 'polypeptide(L)'
;MKHLGKGNLNHPDLHDIDLATHVVTGVVYGAEAFFVFDRTLSKGESKKEIGGTLKAMINKIPTFKIEGEAKLKLTGQEKNFVDKLNCKFYGDFHLDENPSTFAEAVRIYRELPSRLGKSNENAIPKKVWLYPLSLLDSKAMRFVREISSKLIDSSISLIENLHFLEVQALDLSKNSIFTHFNHMKEDLLDFAARLSEFQRDLKEKIGLYLPKLRGSTGIEESVLFNLFKQVDSSPFNKRKLESWLKEKREAIAIITTLVENLTKDRSLNITIGSSSLSEVIGDTRYDYICCLSFRFIEKDDPQLSDMDNYLYKKSKVNSSHGRQKRKPWFEDRRRVPKIRKNIRQFIEFAEANNVENGKIKFIVDEQYSVDHVNKSTELILYDDGSEKEGFIIPSKPDAPYAKNVTDNSVTLGWADAADGTEKIRKYKVMYRKHSDASSVDKHENEKEEKCSRLIRESIVRNSPEKVAEVFAQARGESTTGLLLLGHLIAGGQVSNTSNTNNSVNPGWRTALLHMVNSQGWLDTTPEDIQEYLAKEVTRRAYILDQLSTGSQSSCYTNEADPNEVNWKENFFGSQAIYNRLKAIKDRVDPLGLLVCKNCVGSDDWTSDFNCPITLNPSTASKSIIFSLTLSFMVIQFFLLVH
;
A
#
# COMPACT_ATOMS: atom_id res chain seq x y z
N MET A 1 -19.16 -47.67 46.28
CA MET A 1 -19.57 -47.77 44.86
C MET A 1 -20.15 -49.15 44.53
N LYS A 2 -21.24 -49.59 45.19
CA LYS A 2 -21.87 -50.88 44.89
C LYS A 2 -22.56 -50.90 43.52
N HIS A 3 -22.94 -49.74 43.00
CA HIS A 3 -23.59 -49.57 41.69
C HIS A 3 -22.67 -49.77 40.46
N LEU A 4 -21.34 -49.86 40.65
CA LEU A 4 -20.39 -50.19 39.58
C LEU A 4 -19.91 -51.65 39.64
N GLY A 5 -20.50 -52.47 40.53
CA GLY A 5 -20.17 -53.89 40.66
C GLY A 5 -20.65 -54.72 39.46
N LYS A 6 -20.04 -55.89 39.27
CA LYS A 6 -20.38 -56.85 38.21
C LYS A 6 -21.89 -57.16 38.23
N GLY A 7 -22.58 -56.90 37.10
CA GLY A 7 -24.04 -57.06 36.98
C GLY A 7 -24.88 -55.77 37.12
N ASN A 8 -24.28 -54.63 37.50
CA ASN A 8 -24.97 -53.35 37.65
C ASN A 8 -24.69 -52.34 36.52
N LEU A 9 -23.94 -52.75 35.49
CA LEU A 9 -23.69 -51.97 34.28
C LEU A 9 -24.77 -52.30 33.24
N ASN A 10 -25.33 -51.29 32.57
CA ASN A 10 -26.34 -51.47 31.52
C ASN A 10 -25.82 -52.28 30.30
N HIS A 11 -24.50 -52.46 30.19
CA HIS A 11 -23.84 -53.26 29.15
C HIS A 11 -22.77 -54.17 29.78
N PRO A 12 -23.15 -55.30 30.39
CA PRO A 12 -22.22 -56.21 31.05
C PRO A 12 -21.26 -56.91 30.06
N ASP A 13 -21.62 -56.96 28.78
CA ASP A 13 -20.82 -57.57 27.70
C ASP A 13 -19.55 -56.75 27.35
N LEU A 14 -19.42 -55.52 27.88
CA LEU A 14 -18.23 -54.66 27.70
C LEU A 14 -16.96 -55.24 28.36
N HIS A 15 -17.09 -56.27 29.20
CA HIS A 15 -15.96 -56.95 29.81
C HIS A 15 -15.23 -57.92 28.86
N ASP A 16 -15.89 -58.36 27.79
CA ASP A 16 -15.38 -59.37 26.85
C ASP A 16 -14.91 -58.77 25.50
N ILE A 17 -14.95 -57.45 25.33
CA ILE A 17 -14.61 -56.79 24.05
C ILE A 17 -13.64 -55.61 24.30
N ASP A 18 -12.60 -55.49 23.47
CA ASP A 18 -11.61 -54.41 23.43
C ASP A 18 -12.19 -53.01 23.07
N LEU A 19 -13.41 -52.68 23.52
CA LEU A 19 -14.16 -51.50 23.09
C LEU A 19 -13.86 -50.23 23.91
N ALA A 20 -13.52 -50.34 25.20
CA ALA A 20 -13.37 -49.18 26.07
C ALA A 20 -12.36 -49.38 27.21
N THR A 21 -11.76 -48.27 27.67
CA THR A 21 -10.84 -48.27 28.85
C THR A 21 -11.47 -47.69 30.11
N HIS A 22 -12.54 -46.89 29.98
CA HIS A 22 -13.19 -46.18 31.08
C HIS A 22 -14.71 -46.21 30.92
N VAL A 23 -15.42 -46.05 32.03
CA VAL A 23 -16.87 -45.82 32.09
C VAL A 23 -17.14 -44.42 32.63
N VAL A 24 -18.19 -43.76 32.12
CA VAL A 24 -18.62 -42.46 32.64
C VAL A 24 -19.30 -42.65 33.99
N THR A 25 -18.84 -41.94 35.02
CA THR A 25 -19.40 -41.99 36.39
C THR A 25 -20.03 -40.69 36.84
N GLY A 26 -19.81 -39.62 36.10
CA GLY A 26 -20.43 -38.32 36.34
C GLY A 26 -20.40 -37.47 35.08
N VAL A 27 -21.41 -36.62 34.93
CA VAL A 27 -21.54 -35.68 33.81
C VAL A 27 -22.04 -34.35 34.36
N VAL A 28 -21.36 -33.26 34.01
CA VAL A 28 -21.87 -31.89 34.16
C VAL A 28 -22.45 -31.47 32.82
N TYR A 29 -23.72 -31.08 32.85
CA TYR A 29 -24.45 -30.54 31.71
C TYR A 29 -24.35 -29.02 31.66
N GLY A 30 -24.30 -28.46 30.46
CA GLY A 30 -24.31 -27.02 30.18
C GLY A 30 -24.34 -26.77 28.67
N ALA A 31 -24.04 -25.55 28.24
CA ALA A 31 -23.89 -25.20 26.83
C ALA A 31 -22.80 -24.14 26.65
N GLU A 32 -22.16 -24.12 25.50
CA GLU A 32 -21.23 -23.06 25.07
C GLU A 32 -21.65 -22.47 23.72
N ALA A 33 -21.23 -21.23 23.50
CA ALA A 33 -21.41 -20.52 22.25
C ALA A 33 -20.17 -19.69 21.96
N PHE A 34 -19.74 -19.73 20.71
CA PHE A 34 -18.61 -19.02 20.15
C PHE A 34 -19.12 -18.09 19.05
N PHE A 35 -18.96 -16.80 19.25
CA PHE A 35 -19.21 -15.77 18.24
C PHE A 35 -17.85 -15.34 17.67
N VAL A 36 -17.59 -15.74 16.43
CA VAL A 36 -16.35 -15.40 15.72
C VAL A 36 -16.63 -14.17 14.88
N PHE A 37 -15.97 -13.07 15.23
CA PHE A 37 -16.03 -11.82 14.46
C PHE A 37 -14.77 -11.65 13.62
N ASP A 38 -14.95 -11.45 12.31
CA ASP A 38 -13.86 -11.22 11.38
C ASP A 38 -14.12 -10.01 10.49
N ARG A 39 -13.03 -9.41 9.99
CA ARG A 39 -13.08 -8.26 9.08
C ARG A 39 -11.88 -8.26 8.15
N THR A 40 -12.14 -7.98 6.88
CA THR A 40 -11.12 -7.72 5.87
C THR A 40 -10.60 -6.29 6.00
N LEU A 41 -9.28 -6.12 5.91
CA LEU A 41 -8.60 -4.82 6.02
C LEU A 41 -8.25 -4.27 4.64
N SER A 42 -8.38 -2.96 4.48
CA SER A 42 -7.92 -2.23 3.29
C SER A 42 -6.46 -1.77 3.40
N LYS A 43 -5.83 -1.42 2.27
CA LYS A 43 -4.47 -0.84 2.21
C LYS A 43 -4.44 0.44 3.06
N GLY A 44 -3.53 0.50 4.04
CA GLY A 44 -3.38 1.63 4.98
C GLY A 44 -4.10 1.47 6.32
N GLU A 45 -4.94 0.45 6.50
CA GLU A 45 -5.55 0.17 7.81
C GLU A 45 -4.59 -0.61 8.73
N SER A 46 -4.44 -0.16 9.97
CA SER A 46 -3.58 -0.80 10.97
C SER A 46 -4.27 -2.00 11.61
N LYS A 47 -3.74 -3.21 11.38
CA LYS A 47 -4.22 -4.45 12.04
C LYS A 47 -4.25 -4.32 13.57
N LYS A 48 -3.27 -3.62 14.14
CA LYS A 48 -3.17 -3.41 15.59
C LYS A 48 -4.27 -2.50 16.11
N GLU A 49 -4.54 -1.39 15.43
CA GLU A 49 -5.59 -0.44 15.82
C GLU A 49 -6.97 -1.07 15.66
N ILE A 50 -7.25 -1.65 14.48
CA ILE A 50 -8.53 -2.32 14.21
C ILE A 50 -8.76 -3.49 15.16
N GLY A 51 -7.73 -4.28 15.46
CA GLY A 51 -7.80 -5.35 16.45
C GLY A 51 -8.09 -4.83 17.88
N GLY A 52 -7.53 -3.68 18.24
CA GLY A 52 -7.83 -2.99 19.50
C GLY A 52 -9.29 -2.55 19.58
N THR A 53 -9.81 -1.92 18.53
CA THR A 53 -11.21 -1.50 18.44
C THR A 53 -12.16 -2.69 18.45
N LEU A 54 -11.85 -3.78 17.73
CA LEU A 54 -12.63 -5.01 17.75
C LEU A 54 -12.73 -5.60 19.16
N LYS A 55 -11.59 -5.69 19.87
CA LYS A 55 -11.56 -6.17 21.26
C LYS A 55 -12.40 -5.29 22.18
N ALA A 56 -12.32 -3.96 22.03
CA ALA A 56 -13.15 -3.03 22.80
C ALA A 56 -14.65 -3.24 22.52
N MET A 57 -15.05 -3.44 21.26
CA MET A 57 -16.44 -3.70 20.88
C MET A 57 -16.97 -5.03 21.40
N ILE A 58 -16.18 -6.11 21.31
CA ILE A 58 -16.55 -7.43 21.84
C ILE A 58 -16.76 -7.35 23.36
N ASN A 59 -15.88 -6.66 24.09
CA ASN A 59 -16.02 -6.49 25.53
C ASN A 59 -17.27 -5.69 25.94
N LYS A 60 -17.82 -4.86 25.03
CA LYS A 60 -19.07 -4.12 25.26
C LYS A 60 -20.32 -4.94 25.00
N ILE A 61 -20.25 -6.11 24.35
CA ILE A 61 -21.42 -6.94 24.00
C ILE A 61 -22.39 -7.13 25.17
N PRO A 62 -21.93 -7.49 26.39
CA PRO A 62 -22.84 -7.70 27.53
C PRO A 62 -23.54 -6.43 28.03
N THR A 63 -23.03 -5.25 27.68
CA THR A 63 -23.46 -3.95 28.22
C THR A 63 -24.46 -3.20 27.35
N PHE A 64 -24.61 -3.58 26.08
CA PHE A 64 -25.52 -2.88 25.19
C PHE A 64 -26.97 -2.98 25.72
N LYS A 65 -27.80 -2.00 25.37
CA LYS A 65 -29.26 -2.05 25.54
C LYS A 65 -29.90 -2.13 24.16
N ILE A 66 -30.92 -2.96 24.02
CA ILE A 66 -31.75 -3.02 22.79
C ILE A 66 -32.98 -2.18 23.10
N GLU A 67 -33.24 -1.17 22.28
CA GLU A 67 -34.46 -0.34 22.37
C GLU A 67 -35.46 -0.83 21.31
N GLY A 68 -36.71 -1.06 21.71
CA GLY A 68 -37.82 -1.38 20.77
C GLY A 68 -37.47 -2.48 19.76
N GLU A 69 -38.09 -2.45 18.58
CA GLU A 69 -37.93 -3.42 17.47
C GLU A 69 -36.47 -3.62 17.01
N ALA A 70 -35.69 -4.37 17.80
CA ALA A 70 -34.37 -4.89 17.46
C ALA A 70 -33.26 -3.88 17.11
N LYS A 71 -33.37 -2.59 17.49
CA LYS A 71 -32.30 -1.60 17.24
C LYS A 71 -31.32 -1.50 18.39
N LEU A 72 -30.05 -1.77 18.09
CA LEU A 72 -28.92 -1.61 19.00
C LEU A 72 -28.48 -0.15 19.08
N LYS A 73 -28.35 0.36 20.31
CA LYS A 73 -27.85 1.71 20.55
C LYS A 73 -26.34 1.75 20.39
N LEU A 74 -25.90 2.21 19.21
CA LEU A 74 -24.49 2.39 18.86
C LEU A 74 -24.22 3.87 18.56
N THR A 75 -23.04 4.36 18.91
CA THR A 75 -22.57 5.67 18.41
C THR A 75 -22.30 5.59 16.90
N GLY A 76 -22.25 6.74 16.21
CA GLY A 76 -22.00 6.77 14.76
C GLY A 76 -20.69 6.09 14.35
N GLN A 77 -19.63 6.24 15.15
CA GLN A 77 -18.35 5.58 14.92
C GLN A 77 -18.42 4.06 15.15
N GLU A 78 -19.12 3.61 16.19
CA GLU A 78 -19.29 2.19 16.48
C GLU A 78 -20.13 1.51 15.39
N LYS A 79 -21.18 2.17 14.90
CA LYS A 79 -22.00 1.67 13.79
C LYS A 79 -21.15 1.44 12.54
N ASN A 80 -20.39 2.46 12.11
CA ASN A 80 -19.50 2.34 10.96
C ASN A 80 -18.43 1.24 11.11
N PHE A 81 -18.04 0.92 12.34
CA PHE A 81 -17.10 -0.16 12.62
C PHE A 81 -17.77 -1.53 12.50
N VAL A 82 -18.92 -1.73 13.14
CA VAL A 82 -19.60 -3.04 13.18
C VAL A 82 -20.24 -3.43 11.86
N ASP A 83 -20.62 -2.46 11.02
CA ASP A 83 -21.15 -2.71 9.67
C ASP A 83 -20.12 -3.36 8.74
N LYS A 84 -18.83 -3.34 9.11
CA LYS A 84 -17.73 -3.98 8.38
C LYS A 84 -17.31 -5.34 8.98
N LEU A 85 -18.02 -5.80 10.02
CA LEU A 85 -17.74 -7.08 10.66
C LEU A 85 -18.64 -8.17 10.09
N ASN A 86 -18.06 -9.34 9.85
CA ASN A 86 -18.80 -10.58 9.69
C ASN A 86 -18.91 -11.27 11.05
N CYS A 87 -20.00 -12.01 11.26
CA CYS A 87 -20.15 -12.92 12.40
C CYS A 87 -20.33 -14.35 11.91
N LYS A 88 -19.68 -15.30 12.59
CA LYS A 88 -19.95 -16.74 12.50
C LYS A 88 -20.24 -17.28 13.89
N PHE A 89 -21.24 -18.15 13.98
CA PHE A 89 -21.64 -18.78 15.24
C PHE A 89 -21.31 -20.26 15.24
N TYR A 90 -20.77 -20.72 16.37
CA TYR A 90 -20.62 -22.13 16.69
C TYR A 90 -21.10 -22.33 18.12
N GLY A 91 -22.05 -23.21 18.38
CA GLY A 91 -22.51 -23.40 19.75
C GLY A 91 -23.50 -24.54 19.89
N ASP A 92 -23.75 -24.89 21.15
CA ASP A 92 -24.59 -26.03 21.55
C ASP A 92 -26.09 -25.69 21.58
N PHE A 93 -26.47 -24.56 21.00
CA PHE A 93 -27.83 -24.04 21.03
C PHE A 93 -28.50 -24.25 19.68
N HIS A 94 -29.75 -24.71 19.70
CA HIS A 94 -30.59 -24.73 18.51
C HIS A 94 -31.08 -23.31 18.20
N LEU A 95 -30.68 -22.78 17.05
CA LEU A 95 -31.09 -21.48 16.53
C LEU A 95 -31.79 -21.68 15.20
N ASP A 96 -32.88 -20.94 14.97
CA ASP A 96 -33.59 -20.97 13.69
C ASP A 96 -32.70 -20.42 12.56
N GLU A 97 -31.96 -19.35 12.87
CA GLU A 97 -30.98 -18.75 11.99
C GLU A 97 -29.72 -18.35 12.78
N ASN A 98 -28.55 -18.61 12.17
CA ASN A 98 -27.27 -18.22 12.75
C ASN A 98 -27.02 -16.72 12.55
N PRO A 99 -26.45 -16.01 13.54
CA PRO A 99 -26.12 -14.60 13.39
C PRO A 99 -25.03 -14.41 12.34
N SER A 100 -25.26 -13.47 11.44
CA SER A 100 -24.30 -13.04 10.42
C SER A 100 -23.79 -11.62 10.68
N THR A 101 -24.54 -10.82 11.47
CA THR A 101 -24.19 -9.44 11.82
C THR A 101 -23.86 -9.27 13.31
N PHE A 102 -23.16 -8.19 13.66
CA PHE A 102 -22.89 -7.83 15.05
C PHE A 102 -24.17 -7.63 15.87
N ALA A 103 -25.21 -7.05 15.24
CA ALA A 103 -26.46 -6.78 15.93
C ALA A 103 -27.21 -8.07 16.29
N GLU A 104 -27.29 -9.00 15.35
CA GLU A 104 -27.86 -10.34 15.58
C GLU A 104 -27.07 -11.10 16.64
N ALA A 105 -25.74 -11.03 16.59
CA ALA A 105 -24.88 -11.69 17.57
C ALA A 105 -25.16 -11.20 19.01
N VAL A 106 -25.29 -9.89 19.21
CA VAL A 106 -25.63 -9.33 20.54
C VAL A 106 -27.04 -9.73 20.98
N ARG A 107 -28.01 -9.78 20.05
CA ARG A 107 -29.37 -10.26 20.36
C ARG A 107 -29.34 -11.70 20.83
N ILE A 108 -28.74 -12.60 20.03
CA ILE A 108 -28.66 -14.02 20.32
C ILE A 108 -27.89 -14.26 21.62
N TYR A 109 -26.76 -13.57 21.84
CA TYR A 109 -25.99 -13.66 23.08
C TYR A 109 -26.85 -13.46 24.34
N ARG A 110 -27.83 -12.54 24.31
CA ARG A 110 -28.74 -12.30 25.44
C ARG A 110 -29.84 -13.35 25.58
N GLU A 111 -30.21 -14.00 24.48
CA GLU A 111 -31.20 -15.08 24.49
C GLU A 111 -30.59 -16.41 24.93
N LEU A 112 -29.26 -16.59 24.84
CA LEU A 112 -28.62 -17.87 25.19
C LEU A 112 -29.00 -18.39 26.59
N PRO A 113 -29.02 -17.58 27.67
CA PRO A 113 -29.39 -18.07 29.00
C PRO A 113 -30.82 -18.62 29.07
N SER A 114 -31.79 -18.00 28.37
CA SER A 114 -33.18 -18.49 28.37
C SER A 114 -33.37 -19.70 27.46
N ARG A 115 -32.53 -19.86 26.43
CA ARG A 115 -32.57 -21.01 25.51
C ARG A 115 -32.12 -22.33 26.15
N LEU A 116 -31.49 -22.30 27.33
CA LEU A 116 -31.22 -23.51 28.12
C LEU A 116 -32.51 -24.20 28.62
N GLY A 117 -33.64 -23.49 28.64
CA GLY A 117 -34.89 -23.99 29.18
C GLY A 117 -35.04 -23.71 30.68
N LYS A 118 -36.25 -23.90 31.23
CA LYS A 118 -36.58 -23.50 32.61
C LYS A 118 -35.88 -24.34 33.67
N SER A 119 -35.46 -25.55 33.33
CA SER A 119 -34.75 -26.50 34.17
C SER A 119 -33.44 -26.97 33.52
N ASN A 120 -32.91 -26.18 32.60
CA ASN A 120 -31.73 -26.52 31.79
C ASN A 120 -31.91 -27.80 30.95
N GLU A 121 -33.14 -28.10 30.53
CA GLU A 121 -33.50 -29.29 29.76
C GLU A 121 -32.80 -29.38 28.39
N ASN A 122 -32.35 -28.24 27.84
CA ASN A 122 -31.61 -28.17 26.59
C ASN A 122 -30.08 -28.19 26.79
N ALA A 123 -29.61 -28.34 28.03
CA ALA A 123 -28.18 -28.44 28.29
C ALA A 123 -27.62 -29.77 27.78
N ILE A 124 -26.38 -29.74 27.28
CA ILE A 124 -25.65 -30.90 26.77
C ILE A 124 -24.47 -31.27 27.68
N PRO A 125 -23.90 -32.48 27.58
CA PRO A 125 -22.71 -32.86 28.35
C PRO A 125 -21.50 -31.95 28.05
N LYS A 126 -20.97 -31.26 29.07
CA LYS A 126 -19.77 -30.40 28.96
C LYS A 126 -18.51 -31.03 29.56
N LYS A 127 -18.65 -31.68 30.71
CA LYS A 127 -17.54 -32.29 31.44
C LYS A 127 -17.95 -33.66 31.94
N VAL A 128 -17.13 -34.66 31.66
CA VAL A 128 -17.36 -36.05 32.06
C VAL A 128 -16.26 -36.51 33.02
N TRP A 129 -16.65 -37.29 34.03
CA TRP A 129 -15.73 -38.03 34.89
C TRP A 129 -15.68 -39.47 34.42
N LEU A 130 -14.46 -39.94 34.18
CA LEU A 130 -14.20 -41.26 33.68
C LEU A 130 -13.59 -42.09 34.80
N TYR A 131 -14.14 -43.28 35.02
CA TYR A 131 -13.59 -44.25 35.96
C TYR A 131 -12.95 -45.42 35.19
N PRO A 132 -11.69 -45.80 35.50
CA PRO A 132 -11.01 -46.86 34.76
C PRO A 132 -11.69 -48.22 34.96
N LEU A 133 -12.02 -48.89 33.85
CA LEU A 133 -12.64 -50.23 33.90
C LEU A 133 -11.68 -51.28 34.48
N SER A 134 -10.38 -51.09 34.31
CA SER A 134 -9.34 -51.99 34.84
C SER A 134 -9.32 -52.13 36.37
N LEU A 135 -9.92 -51.19 37.10
CA LEU A 135 -10.12 -51.27 38.56
C LEU A 135 -11.34 -52.12 38.94
N LEU A 136 -12.25 -52.37 37.99
CA LEU A 136 -13.45 -53.19 38.16
C LEU A 136 -13.24 -54.61 37.64
N ASP A 137 -12.53 -54.76 36.52
CA ASP A 137 -12.15 -56.05 35.94
C ASP A 137 -10.70 -56.03 35.44
N SER A 138 -9.88 -56.95 35.96
CA SER A 138 -8.48 -57.11 35.57
C SER A 138 -8.26 -57.42 34.08
N LYS A 139 -9.26 -57.99 33.40
CA LYS A 139 -9.26 -58.31 31.96
C LYS A 139 -9.59 -57.12 31.06
N ALA A 140 -10.14 -56.03 31.60
CA ALA A 140 -10.49 -54.86 30.82
C ALA A 140 -9.24 -54.16 30.25
N MET A 141 -9.39 -53.56 29.07
CA MET A 141 -8.32 -52.81 28.41
C MET A 141 -7.81 -51.67 29.30
N ARG A 142 -6.49 -51.51 29.36
CA ARG A 142 -5.83 -50.53 30.23
C ARG A 142 -5.32 -49.35 29.43
N PHE A 143 -5.48 -48.16 30.02
CA PHE A 143 -4.69 -47.01 29.64
C PHE A 143 -3.26 -47.22 30.14
N VAL A 144 -2.28 -47.28 29.24
CA VAL A 144 -0.92 -47.73 29.59
C VAL A 144 0.01 -46.55 29.87
N ARG A 145 -0.12 -45.45 29.12
CA ARG A 145 0.77 -44.29 29.26
C ARG A 145 0.13 -43.00 28.74
N GLU A 146 0.51 -41.88 29.34
CA GLU A 146 0.27 -40.55 28.79
C GLU A 146 1.19 -40.26 27.60
N ILE A 147 0.77 -39.34 26.75
CA ILE A 147 1.60 -38.80 25.68
C ILE A 147 2.32 -37.58 26.25
N SER A 148 3.63 -37.50 26.04
CA SER A 148 4.42 -36.37 26.53
C SER A 148 3.89 -35.03 26.01
N SER A 149 3.81 -34.04 26.91
CA SER A 149 3.38 -32.68 26.57
C SER A 149 4.18 -32.10 25.40
N LYS A 150 5.48 -32.38 25.34
CA LYS A 150 6.36 -32.00 24.23
C LYS A 150 5.88 -32.51 22.87
N LEU A 151 5.39 -33.75 22.77
CA LEU A 151 4.86 -34.29 21.51
C LEU A 151 3.53 -33.67 21.15
N ILE A 152 2.68 -33.39 22.14
CA ILE A 152 1.41 -32.68 21.94
C ILE A 152 1.71 -31.30 21.37
N ASP A 153 2.58 -30.53 22.02
CA ASP A 153 2.98 -29.19 21.58
C ASP A 153 3.62 -29.21 20.19
N SER A 154 4.47 -30.21 19.91
CA SER A 154 5.10 -30.37 18.58
C SER A 154 4.07 -30.69 17.50
N SER A 155 3.07 -31.53 17.80
CA SER A 155 2.00 -31.88 16.86
C SER A 155 1.14 -30.65 16.53
N ILE A 156 0.74 -29.91 17.57
CA ILE A 156 -0.06 -28.68 17.44
C ILE A 156 0.73 -27.66 16.62
N SER A 157 1.96 -27.36 17.03
CA SER A 157 2.79 -26.37 16.36
C SER A 157 3.01 -26.72 14.88
N LEU A 158 3.25 -27.98 14.56
CA LEU A 158 3.43 -28.41 13.17
C LEU A 158 2.17 -28.15 12.32
N ILE A 159 1.01 -28.55 12.80
CA ILE A 159 -0.27 -28.36 12.08
C ILE A 159 -0.60 -26.87 11.95
N GLU A 160 -0.45 -26.09 13.02
CA GLU A 160 -0.71 -24.65 13.03
C GLU A 160 0.23 -23.88 12.11
N ASN A 161 1.53 -24.22 12.09
CA ASN A 161 2.48 -23.58 11.19
C ASN A 161 2.09 -23.79 9.72
N LEU A 162 1.70 -25.01 9.34
CA LEU A 162 1.24 -25.30 7.97
C LEU A 162 -0.03 -24.49 7.65
N HIS A 163 -0.97 -24.39 8.59
CA HIS A 163 -2.23 -23.68 8.37
C HIS A 163 -2.00 -22.18 8.22
N PHE A 164 -1.09 -21.63 9.04
CA PHE A 164 -0.71 -20.24 8.95
C PHE A 164 -0.05 -19.89 7.61
N LEU A 165 0.75 -20.80 7.05
CA LEU A 165 1.37 -20.61 5.74
C LEU A 165 0.33 -20.72 4.60
N GLU A 166 -0.61 -21.65 4.70
CA GLU A 166 -1.76 -21.76 3.79
C GLU A 166 -2.58 -20.47 3.76
N VAL A 167 -2.97 -19.95 4.92
CA VAL A 167 -3.73 -18.69 5.03
C VAL A 167 -2.93 -17.51 4.45
N GLN A 168 -1.63 -17.42 4.72
CA GLN A 168 -0.78 -16.39 4.13
C GLN A 168 -0.73 -16.45 2.61
N ALA A 169 -0.67 -17.66 2.03
CA ALA A 169 -0.68 -17.84 0.58
C ALA A 169 -2.01 -17.39 -0.02
N LEU A 170 -3.14 -17.80 0.59
CA LEU A 170 -4.48 -17.40 0.18
C LEU A 170 -4.69 -15.89 0.30
N ASP A 171 -4.21 -15.24 1.35
CA ASP A 171 -4.28 -13.79 1.49
C ASP A 171 -3.42 -13.08 0.46
N LEU A 172 -2.21 -13.59 0.20
CA LEU A 172 -1.34 -13.02 -0.81
C LEU A 172 -1.98 -13.12 -2.20
N SER A 173 -2.70 -14.23 -2.50
CA SER A 173 -3.44 -14.47 -3.75
C SER A 173 -4.57 -13.48 -4.06
N LYS A 174 -4.96 -12.64 -3.08
CA LYS A 174 -5.99 -11.60 -3.23
C LYS A 174 -5.42 -10.25 -3.67
N ASN A 175 -4.11 -10.16 -3.91
CA ASN A 175 -3.49 -8.91 -4.35
C ASN A 175 -4.07 -8.42 -5.69
N SER A 176 -4.33 -7.12 -5.80
CA SER A 176 -4.91 -6.50 -7.00
C SER A 176 -4.06 -6.66 -8.26
N ILE A 177 -2.74 -6.90 -8.13
CA ILE A 177 -1.88 -7.13 -9.30
C ILE A 177 -2.34 -8.34 -10.14
N PHE A 178 -3.03 -9.29 -9.52
CA PHE A 178 -3.52 -10.49 -10.18
C PHE A 178 -4.76 -10.27 -11.05
N THR A 179 -5.29 -9.05 -11.12
CA THR A 179 -6.21 -8.67 -12.19
C THR A 179 -5.50 -8.52 -13.54
N HIS A 180 -4.17 -8.33 -13.54
CA HIS A 180 -3.35 -8.20 -14.74
C HIS A 180 -2.59 -9.49 -15.08
N PHE A 181 -2.00 -10.11 -14.06
CA PHE A 181 -1.08 -11.26 -14.20
C PHE A 181 -1.54 -12.43 -13.34
N ASN A 182 -1.99 -13.53 -13.93
CA ASN A 182 -2.64 -14.61 -13.16
C ASN A 182 -1.69 -15.72 -12.69
N HIS A 183 -0.52 -15.86 -13.32
CA HIS A 183 0.35 -17.03 -13.11
C HIS A 183 0.77 -17.22 -11.64
N MET A 184 1.32 -16.18 -11.01
CA MET A 184 1.72 -16.26 -9.59
C MET A 184 0.53 -16.44 -8.64
N LYS A 185 -0.69 -16.05 -9.04
CA LYS A 185 -1.90 -16.35 -8.26
C LYS A 185 -2.17 -17.84 -8.29
N GLU A 186 -2.05 -18.48 -9.45
CA GLU A 186 -2.18 -19.93 -9.58
C GLU A 186 -1.12 -20.67 -8.75
N ASP A 187 0.14 -20.21 -8.78
CA ASP A 187 1.21 -20.75 -7.91
C ASP A 187 0.83 -20.71 -6.42
N LEU A 188 0.28 -19.57 -5.95
CA LEU A 188 -0.11 -19.38 -4.55
C LEU A 188 -1.31 -20.27 -4.16
N LEU A 189 -2.27 -20.43 -5.08
CA LEU A 189 -3.43 -21.29 -4.88
C LEU A 189 -3.04 -22.77 -4.86
N ASP A 190 -2.16 -23.20 -5.77
CA ASP A 190 -1.63 -24.57 -5.82
C ASP A 190 -0.80 -24.86 -4.56
N PHE A 191 0.05 -23.93 -4.13
CA PHE A 191 0.77 -24.02 -2.87
C PHE A 191 -0.17 -24.23 -1.68
N ALA A 192 -1.23 -23.40 -1.56
CA ALA A 192 -2.20 -23.50 -0.49
C ALA A 192 -2.91 -24.87 -0.52
N ALA A 193 -3.40 -25.31 -1.68
CA ALA A 193 -4.08 -26.58 -1.84
C ALA A 193 -3.22 -27.78 -1.41
N ARG A 194 -1.93 -27.79 -1.80
CA ARG A 194 -0.97 -28.82 -1.41
C ARG A 194 -0.67 -28.82 0.08
N LEU A 195 -0.62 -27.63 0.72
CA LEU A 195 -0.53 -27.55 2.18
C LEU A 195 -1.75 -28.15 2.86
N SER A 196 -2.97 -27.82 2.39
CA SER A 196 -4.20 -28.39 2.94
C SER A 196 -4.23 -29.91 2.81
N GLU A 197 -3.78 -30.45 1.67
CA GLU A 197 -3.68 -31.89 1.46
C GLU A 197 -2.69 -32.55 2.41
N PHE A 198 -1.46 -32.04 2.48
CA PHE A 198 -0.44 -32.58 3.36
C PHE A 198 -0.86 -32.52 4.84
N GLN A 199 -1.57 -31.47 5.25
CA GLN A 199 -2.13 -31.39 6.60
C GLN A 199 -3.16 -32.47 6.90
N ARG A 200 -4.02 -32.82 5.93
CA ARG A 200 -4.99 -33.92 6.10
C ARG A 200 -4.26 -35.24 6.31
N ASP A 201 -3.29 -35.55 5.45
CA ASP A 201 -2.45 -36.76 5.56
C ASP A 201 -1.73 -36.84 6.91
N LEU A 202 -1.21 -35.71 7.38
CA LEU A 202 -0.51 -35.63 8.66
C LEU A 202 -1.47 -35.85 9.83
N LYS A 203 -2.65 -35.20 9.81
CA LYS A 203 -3.70 -35.38 10.83
C LYS A 203 -4.19 -36.81 10.89
N GLU A 204 -4.38 -37.47 9.74
CA GLU A 204 -4.76 -38.88 9.67
C GLU A 204 -3.68 -39.77 10.30
N LYS A 205 -2.40 -39.60 9.91
CA LYS A 205 -1.28 -40.36 10.49
C LYS A 205 -1.15 -40.16 12.00
N ILE A 206 -1.24 -38.92 12.48
CA ILE A 206 -1.21 -38.60 13.92
C ILE A 206 -2.41 -39.27 14.60
N GLY A 207 -3.61 -39.11 14.05
CA GLY A 207 -4.85 -39.73 14.56
C GLY A 207 -4.78 -41.26 14.65
N LEU A 208 -4.06 -41.92 13.74
CA LEU A 208 -3.82 -43.36 13.79
C LEU A 208 -2.80 -43.78 14.86
N TYR A 209 -1.80 -42.94 15.17
CA TYR A 209 -0.77 -43.25 16.16
C TYR A 209 -1.18 -42.88 17.59
N LEU A 210 -1.96 -41.81 17.81
CA LEU A 210 -2.36 -41.36 19.15
C LEU A 210 -3.04 -42.47 19.98
N PRO A 211 -4.02 -43.24 19.46
CA PRO A 211 -4.62 -44.34 20.23
C PRO A 211 -3.63 -45.44 20.55
N LYS A 212 -2.76 -45.80 19.59
CA LYS A 212 -1.77 -46.89 19.72
C LYS A 212 -0.74 -46.56 20.81
N LEU A 213 -0.28 -45.31 20.87
CA LEU A 213 0.66 -44.83 21.89
C LEU A 213 0.10 -44.94 23.30
N ARG A 214 -1.21 -44.72 23.46
CA ARG A 214 -1.91 -44.77 24.76
C ARG A 214 -2.25 -46.20 25.20
N GLY A 215 -2.20 -47.17 24.27
CA GLY A 215 -2.55 -48.57 24.48
C GLY A 215 -1.35 -49.50 24.72
N SER A 216 -1.63 -50.81 24.73
CA SER A 216 -0.65 -51.88 25.00
C SER A 216 0.06 -52.40 23.74
N THR A 217 0.04 -51.67 22.62
CA THR A 217 0.54 -52.15 21.32
C THR A 217 2.07 -52.19 21.20
N GLY A 218 2.81 -51.81 22.25
CA GLY A 218 4.29 -51.75 22.25
C GLY A 218 4.87 -50.62 21.38
N ILE A 219 4.04 -49.74 20.81
CA ILE A 219 4.50 -48.62 19.99
C ILE A 219 5.01 -47.51 20.90
N GLU A 220 6.20 -47.00 20.60
CA GLU A 220 6.84 -45.91 21.32
C GLU A 220 6.60 -44.56 20.67
N GLU A 221 6.72 -43.51 21.49
CA GLU A 221 6.67 -42.10 21.09
C GLU A 221 7.63 -41.73 19.94
N SER A 222 8.71 -42.51 19.77
CA SER A 222 9.68 -42.36 18.68
C SER A 222 9.04 -42.38 17.28
N VAL A 223 7.87 -43.00 17.12
CA VAL A 223 7.13 -43.02 15.86
C VAL A 223 6.66 -41.62 15.44
N LEU A 224 6.17 -40.79 16.38
CA LEU A 224 5.79 -39.40 16.09
C LEU A 224 7.02 -38.52 15.86
N PHE A 225 8.11 -38.73 16.62
CA PHE A 225 9.37 -38.03 16.35
C PHE A 225 9.93 -38.32 14.95
N ASN A 226 9.86 -39.58 14.51
CA ASN A 226 10.26 -39.96 13.16
C ASN A 226 9.36 -39.32 12.09
N LEU A 227 8.05 -39.22 12.35
CA LEU A 227 7.13 -38.50 11.47
C LEU A 227 7.51 -37.02 11.34
N PHE A 228 7.80 -36.32 12.44
CA PHE A 228 8.22 -34.92 12.40
C PHE A 228 9.56 -34.75 11.68
N LYS A 229 10.52 -35.66 11.91
CA LYS A 229 11.79 -35.68 11.20
C LYS A 229 11.61 -35.88 9.68
N GLN A 230 10.64 -36.71 9.27
CA GLN A 230 10.28 -36.86 7.86
C GLN A 230 9.76 -35.54 7.29
N VAL A 231 8.87 -34.84 8.02
CA VAL A 231 8.39 -33.51 7.59
C VAL A 231 9.54 -32.52 7.47
N ASP A 232 10.44 -32.47 8.45
CA ASP A 232 11.61 -31.58 8.42
C ASP A 232 12.54 -31.85 7.24
N SER A 233 12.63 -33.10 6.78
CA SER A 233 13.41 -33.49 5.60
C SER A 233 12.67 -33.32 4.26
N SER A 234 11.36 -33.06 4.30
CA SER A 234 10.50 -32.99 3.11
C SER A 234 10.51 -31.60 2.47
N PRO A 235 9.86 -31.43 1.30
CA PRO A 235 9.53 -30.13 0.74
C PRO A 235 8.60 -29.28 1.62
N PHE A 236 7.87 -29.91 2.55
CA PHE A 236 6.97 -29.25 3.51
C PHE A 236 7.69 -28.74 4.77
N ASN A 237 9.02 -28.71 4.75
CA ASN A 237 9.82 -28.10 5.81
C ASN A 237 9.45 -26.63 6.01
N LYS A 238 9.17 -26.22 7.25
CA LYS A 238 8.79 -24.85 7.63
C LYS A 238 9.67 -23.77 7.00
N ARG A 239 11.00 -23.90 7.08
CA ARG A 239 11.94 -22.87 6.58
C ARG A 239 11.87 -22.74 5.05
N LYS A 240 11.69 -23.85 4.33
CA LYS A 240 11.54 -23.82 2.86
C LYS A 240 10.25 -23.12 2.46
N LEU A 241 9.14 -23.49 3.11
CA LEU A 241 7.81 -22.91 2.86
C LEU A 241 7.79 -21.40 3.19
N GLU A 242 8.35 -21.00 4.33
CA GLU A 242 8.48 -19.59 4.73
C GLU A 242 9.35 -18.79 3.75
N SER A 243 10.47 -19.37 3.31
CA SER A 243 11.35 -18.74 2.34
C SER A 243 10.66 -18.53 0.99
N TRP A 244 9.91 -19.53 0.52
CA TRP A 244 9.18 -19.45 -0.74
C TRP A 244 8.08 -18.36 -0.69
N LEU A 245 7.29 -18.33 0.39
CA LEU A 245 6.27 -17.28 0.56
C LEU A 245 6.88 -15.88 0.68
N LYS A 246 8.03 -15.76 1.34
CA LYS A 246 8.77 -14.49 1.42
C LYS A 246 9.21 -14.03 0.03
N GLU A 247 9.78 -14.93 -0.77
CA GLU A 247 10.20 -14.64 -2.14
C GLU A 247 9.02 -14.17 -3.01
N LYS A 248 7.89 -14.90 -2.99
CA LYS A 248 6.68 -14.51 -3.74
C LYS A 248 6.14 -13.15 -3.30
N ARG A 249 6.15 -12.85 -2.00
CA ARG A 249 5.73 -11.54 -1.45
C ARG A 249 6.60 -10.40 -1.97
N GLU A 250 7.91 -10.58 -2.00
CA GLU A 250 8.85 -9.58 -2.53
C GLU A 250 8.68 -9.38 -4.05
N ALA A 251 8.54 -10.47 -4.80
CA ALA A 251 8.27 -10.42 -6.24
C ALA A 251 6.99 -9.63 -6.55
N ILE A 252 5.89 -9.94 -5.85
CA ILE A 252 4.60 -9.25 -5.98
C ILE A 252 4.76 -7.76 -5.69
N ALA A 253 5.42 -7.41 -4.58
CA ALA A 253 5.62 -6.01 -4.22
C ALA A 253 6.38 -5.23 -5.31
N ILE A 254 7.45 -5.82 -5.87
CA ILE A 254 8.22 -5.19 -6.95
C ILE A 254 7.36 -5.04 -8.20
N ILE A 255 6.65 -6.09 -8.64
CA ILE A 255 5.81 -6.05 -9.84
C ILE A 255 4.68 -5.03 -9.67
N THR A 256 4.04 -4.96 -8.50
CA THR A 256 3.06 -3.93 -8.17
C THR A 256 3.65 -2.53 -8.36
N THR A 257 4.84 -2.25 -7.83
CA THR A 257 5.51 -0.96 -8.02
C THR A 257 5.85 -0.69 -9.49
N LEU A 258 6.27 -1.70 -10.26
CA LEU A 258 6.55 -1.52 -11.68
C LEU A 258 5.27 -1.16 -12.46
N VAL A 259 4.15 -1.84 -12.19
CA VAL A 259 2.85 -1.54 -12.80
C VAL A 259 2.32 -0.17 -12.37
N GLU A 260 2.39 0.17 -11.08
CA GLU A 260 2.00 1.49 -10.57
C GLU A 260 2.75 2.63 -11.30
N ASN A 261 4.04 2.43 -11.61
CA ASN A 261 4.83 3.40 -12.40
C ASN A 261 4.38 3.47 -13.87
N LEU A 262 4.03 2.35 -14.48
CA LEU A 262 3.52 2.31 -15.86
C LEU A 262 2.14 2.97 -15.99
N THR A 263 1.32 2.92 -14.94
CA THR A 263 -0.03 3.50 -14.91
C THR A 263 -0.10 4.88 -14.26
N LYS A 264 1.04 5.49 -13.90
CA LYS A 264 1.08 6.75 -13.16
C LYS A 264 0.45 7.89 -13.96
N ASP A 265 0.76 7.97 -15.24
CA ASP A 265 0.16 8.92 -16.17
C ASP A 265 -1.00 8.25 -16.92
N ARG A 266 -2.24 8.64 -16.56
CA ARG A 266 -3.46 8.10 -17.18
C ARG A 266 -3.66 8.58 -18.63
N SER A 267 -2.93 9.60 -19.08
CA SER A 267 -2.97 10.04 -20.47
C SER A 267 -2.30 9.02 -21.40
N LEU A 268 -1.35 8.24 -20.88
CA LEU A 268 -0.70 7.16 -21.61
C LEU A 268 -1.66 5.96 -21.67
N ASN A 269 -2.23 5.70 -22.84
CA ASN A 269 -3.16 4.60 -23.08
C ASN A 269 -2.43 3.24 -23.14
N ILE A 270 -1.73 2.88 -22.06
CA ILE A 270 -0.98 1.62 -21.90
C ILE A 270 -1.93 0.54 -21.37
N THR A 271 -2.10 -0.54 -22.12
CA THR A 271 -2.88 -1.70 -21.68
C THR A 271 -1.98 -2.69 -20.96
N ILE A 272 -2.40 -3.24 -19.82
CA ILE A 272 -1.59 -4.14 -19.00
C ILE A 272 -2.36 -5.43 -18.74
N GLY A 273 -1.75 -6.56 -19.10
CA GLY A 273 -2.22 -7.88 -18.69
C GLY A 273 -1.93 -8.98 -19.71
N SER A 274 -1.91 -10.22 -19.24
CA SER A 274 -1.53 -11.44 -19.98
C SER A 274 -2.41 -11.79 -21.19
N SER A 275 -3.70 -11.41 -21.21
CA SER A 275 -4.56 -11.60 -22.38
C SER A 275 -4.48 -10.45 -23.40
N SER A 276 -3.89 -9.33 -22.99
CA SER A 276 -3.92 -8.06 -23.75
C SER A 276 -3.20 -8.16 -25.08
N LEU A 277 -2.10 -8.93 -25.16
CA LEU A 277 -1.33 -9.04 -26.40
C LEU A 277 -2.15 -9.70 -27.52
N SER A 278 -2.79 -10.83 -27.22
CA SER A 278 -3.58 -11.56 -28.22
C SER A 278 -4.80 -10.80 -28.71
N GLU A 279 -5.48 -10.07 -27.80
CA GLU A 279 -6.63 -9.23 -28.14
C GLU A 279 -6.21 -8.02 -29.00
N VAL A 280 -5.07 -7.40 -28.68
CA VAL A 280 -4.60 -6.19 -29.36
C VAL A 280 -3.94 -6.51 -30.71
N ILE A 281 -3.27 -7.65 -30.87
CA ILE A 281 -2.70 -8.08 -32.17
C ILE A 281 -3.77 -8.16 -33.26
N GLY A 282 -5.00 -8.55 -32.92
CA GLY A 282 -6.11 -8.63 -33.87
C GLY A 282 -6.83 -7.30 -34.14
N ASP A 283 -6.47 -6.21 -33.46
CA ASP A 283 -7.18 -4.94 -33.55
C ASP A 283 -6.70 -4.09 -34.73
N THR A 284 -7.49 -4.07 -35.81
CA THR A 284 -7.17 -3.37 -37.07
C THR A 284 -7.14 -1.84 -36.95
N ARG A 285 -7.41 -1.27 -35.77
CA ARG A 285 -7.26 0.18 -35.54
C ARG A 285 -5.78 0.59 -35.47
N TYR A 286 -4.93 -0.33 -35.03
CA TYR A 286 -3.51 -0.08 -34.80
C TYR A 286 -2.67 -0.77 -35.88
N ASP A 287 -1.79 0.01 -36.50
CA ASP A 287 -0.83 -0.51 -37.48
C ASP A 287 0.40 -1.09 -36.74
N TYR A 288 0.70 -0.56 -35.54
CA TYR A 288 1.83 -1.01 -34.72
C TYR A 288 1.44 -1.30 -33.28
N ILE A 289 2.13 -2.24 -32.67
CA ILE A 289 1.96 -2.57 -31.25
C ILE A 289 3.34 -2.65 -30.62
N CYS A 290 3.61 -1.76 -29.67
CA CYS A 290 4.83 -1.80 -28.87
C CYS A 290 4.54 -2.53 -27.56
N CYS A 291 5.14 -3.70 -27.39
CA CYS A 291 4.97 -4.58 -26.26
C CYS A 291 6.20 -4.56 -25.36
N LEU A 292 5.99 -4.25 -24.08
CA LEU A 292 6.95 -4.54 -23.02
C LEU A 292 6.60 -5.89 -22.38
N SER A 293 7.33 -6.93 -22.77
CA SER A 293 7.12 -8.30 -22.28
C SER A 293 7.91 -8.55 -20.99
N PHE A 294 7.21 -8.95 -19.93
CA PHE A 294 7.80 -9.40 -18.67
C PHE A 294 8.17 -10.87 -18.79
N ARG A 295 9.46 -11.15 -19.00
CA ARG A 295 10.03 -12.51 -19.19
C ARG A 295 10.85 -12.99 -18.00
N PHE A 296 10.63 -12.44 -16.82
CA PHE A 296 11.30 -12.89 -15.59
C PHE A 296 10.47 -13.90 -14.77
N ILE A 297 9.30 -14.29 -15.28
CA ILE A 297 8.39 -15.25 -14.65
C ILE A 297 8.68 -16.64 -15.20
N GLU A 298 8.84 -17.60 -14.28
CA GLU A 298 9.19 -18.98 -14.61
C GLU A 298 7.92 -19.80 -14.74
N LYS A 299 7.84 -20.62 -15.80
CA LYS A 299 6.70 -21.50 -16.05
C LYS A 299 6.55 -22.57 -14.96
N ASP A 300 7.68 -23.18 -14.57
CA ASP A 300 7.70 -24.26 -13.58
C ASP A 300 8.33 -23.77 -12.27
N ASP A 301 7.58 -23.83 -11.17
CA ASP A 301 8.09 -23.51 -9.84
C ASP A 301 8.75 -24.74 -9.19
N PRO A 302 10.05 -24.66 -8.79
CA PRO A 302 10.76 -25.80 -8.22
C PRO A 302 10.17 -26.30 -6.89
N GLN A 303 9.67 -25.40 -6.03
CA GLN A 303 9.12 -25.78 -4.73
C GLN A 303 7.77 -26.50 -4.92
N LEU A 304 6.91 -26.03 -5.83
CA LEU A 304 5.66 -26.70 -6.16
C LEU A 304 5.91 -28.08 -6.79
N SER A 305 6.90 -28.17 -7.69
CA SER A 305 7.32 -29.43 -8.28
C SER A 305 7.80 -30.43 -7.23
N ASP A 306 8.59 -29.99 -6.25
CA ASP A 306 9.07 -30.84 -5.16
C ASP A 306 7.90 -31.32 -4.28
N MET A 307 6.95 -30.44 -3.96
CA MET A 307 5.72 -30.79 -3.20
C MET A 307 4.87 -31.80 -3.96
N ASP A 308 4.68 -31.63 -5.27
CA ASP A 308 3.94 -32.55 -6.15
C ASP A 308 4.56 -33.96 -6.15
N ASN A 309 5.87 -34.03 -6.35
CA ASN A 309 6.60 -35.28 -6.39
C ASN A 309 6.52 -36.02 -5.04
N TYR A 310 6.55 -35.26 -3.93
CA TYR A 310 6.43 -35.82 -2.59
C TYR A 310 5.03 -36.38 -2.30
N LEU A 311 3.96 -35.67 -2.70
CA LEU A 311 2.58 -36.10 -2.47
C LEU A 311 2.21 -37.30 -3.35
N TYR A 312 2.46 -37.22 -4.66
CA TYR A 312 1.86 -38.17 -5.61
C TYR A 312 2.82 -39.20 -6.20
N LYS A 313 4.11 -38.87 -6.34
CA LYS A 313 5.04 -39.73 -7.09
C LYS A 313 5.87 -40.67 -6.21
N LYS A 314 5.78 -40.54 -4.87
CA LYS A 314 6.49 -41.35 -3.83
C LYS A 314 7.97 -41.62 -4.15
N SER A 315 8.59 -40.79 -4.97
CA SER A 315 9.92 -41.04 -5.48
C SER A 315 10.93 -40.57 -4.43
N LYS A 316 11.79 -41.47 -3.97
CA LYS A 316 13.07 -41.13 -3.34
C LYS A 316 13.99 -40.49 -4.39
N VAL A 317 13.60 -39.36 -4.97
CA VAL A 317 14.56 -38.56 -5.72
C VAL A 317 15.43 -37.89 -4.67
N ASN A 318 16.70 -38.29 -4.64
CA ASN A 318 17.75 -37.53 -3.98
C ASN A 318 17.72 -36.09 -4.53
N SER A 319 16.95 -35.19 -3.91
CA SER A 319 16.90 -33.78 -4.29
C SER A 319 18.15 -33.01 -3.80
N SER A 320 19.30 -33.68 -3.81
CA SER A 320 20.59 -33.17 -3.32
C SER A 320 21.71 -33.21 -4.36
N HIS A 321 21.43 -33.57 -5.62
CA HIS A 321 22.44 -33.50 -6.69
C HIS A 321 22.12 -32.36 -7.66
N GLY A 322 22.63 -31.17 -7.34
CA GLY A 322 23.09 -30.22 -8.37
C GLY A 322 22.15 -29.13 -8.88
N ARG A 323 20.95 -28.90 -8.31
CA ARG A 323 20.25 -27.62 -8.58
C ARG A 323 20.94 -26.52 -7.77
N GLN A 324 21.86 -25.79 -8.40
CA GLN A 324 22.40 -24.55 -7.86
C GLN A 324 21.24 -23.72 -7.30
N LYS A 325 21.40 -23.23 -6.06
CA LYS A 325 20.44 -22.36 -5.39
C LYS A 325 20.24 -21.12 -6.27
N ARG A 326 19.23 -21.14 -7.15
CA ARG A 326 18.97 -20.05 -8.07
C ARG A 326 18.48 -18.88 -7.24
N LYS A 327 19.14 -17.74 -7.39
CA LYS A 327 18.68 -16.52 -6.76
C LYS A 327 17.39 -16.04 -7.44
N PRO A 328 16.42 -15.50 -6.69
CA PRO A 328 15.26 -14.84 -7.26
C PRO A 328 15.68 -13.80 -8.29
N TRP A 329 14.86 -13.58 -9.33
CA TRP A 329 15.20 -12.68 -10.43
C TRP A 329 15.48 -11.23 -9.97
N PHE A 330 14.86 -10.81 -8.87
CA PHE A 330 15.02 -9.48 -8.30
C PHE A 330 16.24 -9.34 -7.38
N GLU A 331 16.91 -10.42 -6.99
CA GLU A 331 18.18 -10.37 -6.24
C GLU A 331 19.40 -10.19 -7.15
N ASP A 332 19.23 -10.36 -8.46
CA ASP A 332 20.31 -10.15 -9.42
C ASP A 332 20.56 -8.65 -9.63
N ARG A 333 21.74 -8.19 -9.20
CA ARG A 333 22.19 -6.79 -9.30
C ARG A 333 22.19 -6.24 -10.73
N ARG A 334 22.20 -7.08 -11.76
CA ARG A 334 22.18 -6.66 -13.17
C ARG A 334 20.77 -6.64 -13.76
N ARG A 335 19.86 -7.49 -13.28
CA ARG A 335 18.50 -7.63 -13.84
C ARG A 335 17.60 -6.47 -13.48
N VAL A 336 17.52 -6.09 -12.21
CA VAL A 336 16.62 -5.01 -11.77
C VAL A 336 16.96 -3.67 -12.46
N PRO A 337 18.24 -3.24 -12.57
CA PRO A 337 18.57 -2.04 -13.33
C PRO A 337 18.18 -2.13 -14.81
N LYS A 338 18.35 -3.28 -15.46
CA LYS A 338 17.94 -3.51 -16.86
C LYS A 338 16.41 -3.39 -17.01
N ILE A 339 15.64 -4.04 -16.13
CA ILE A 339 14.17 -3.94 -16.10
C ILE A 339 13.73 -2.48 -15.95
N ARG A 340 14.33 -1.75 -15.00
CA ARG A 340 14.03 -0.32 -14.78
C ARG A 340 14.42 0.53 -15.99
N LYS A 341 15.54 0.25 -16.66
CA LYS A 341 15.95 0.96 -17.88
C LYS A 341 14.92 0.76 -18.98
N ASN A 342 14.54 -0.48 -19.25
CA ASN A 342 13.56 -0.82 -20.30
C ASN A 342 12.19 -0.20 -20.02
N ILE A 343 11.72 -0.22 -18.77
CA ILE A 343 10.44 0.44 -18.39
C ILE A 343 10.49 1.94 -18.64
N ARG A 344 11.60 2.62 -18.28
CA ARG A 344 11.73 4.06 -18.55
C ARG A 344 11.74 4.34 -20.05
N GLN A 345 12.51 3.59 -20.83
CA GLN A 345 12.54 3.74 -22.28
C GLN A 345 11.17 3.47 -22.91
N PHE A 346 10.42 2.49 -22.41
CA PHE A 346 9.07 2.21 -22.85
C PHE A 346 8.11 3.38 -22.56
N ILE A 347 8.13 3.92 -21.33
CA ILE A 347 7.29 5.06 -20.94
C ILE A 347 7.64 6.30 -21.77
N GLU A 348 8.92 6.65 -21.88
CA GLU A 348 9.38 7.80 -22.68
C GLU A 348 8.99 7.66 -24.16
N PHE A 349 9.05 6.44 -24.70
CA PHE A 349 8.61 6.16 -26.07
C PHE A 349 7.08 6.21 -26.21
N ALA A 350 6.33 5.74 -25.21
CA ALA A 350 4.88 5.87 -25.17
C ALA A 350 4.44 7.33 -25.12
N GLU A 351 5.05 8.14 -24.25
CA GLU A 351 4.83 9.59 -24.15
C GLU A 351 5.10 10.29 -25.48
N ALA A 352 6.21 9.95 -26.14
CA ALA A 352 6.60 10.54 -27.41
C ALA A 352 5.61 10.26 -28.55
N ASN A 353 4.92 9.11 -28.48
CA ASN A 353 4.00 8.63 -29.51
C ASN A 353 2.52 8.70 -29.07
N ASN A 354 2.22 9.35 -27.94
CA ASN A 354 0.86 9.57 -27.47
C ASN A 354 0.20 10.74 -28.23
N VAL A 355 -0.21 10.49 -29.46
CA VAL A 355 -0.84 11.47 -30.35
C VAL A 355 -2.29 11.12 -30.66
N GLU A 356 -3.12 12.14 -30.89
CA GLU A 356 -4.53 11.98 -31.28
C GLU A 356 -4.61 11.19 -32.61
N ASN A 357 -5.46 10.15 -32.66
CA ASN A 357 -5.53 9.16 -33.75
C ASN A 357 -4.23 8.34 -33.98
N GLY A 358 -3.41 8.14 -32.94
CA GLY A 358 -2.21 7.31 -33.01
C GLY A 358 -2.47 5.89 -33.50
N LYS A 359 -1.65 5.44 -34.45
CA LYS A 359 -1.66 4.09 -35.04
C LYS A 359 -0.87 3.05 -34.24
N ILE A 360 -0.23 3.47 -33.16
CA ILE A 360 0.55 2.60 -32.28
C ILE A 360 -0.19 2.36 -30.96
N LYS A 361 -0.22 1.11 -30.52
CA LYS A 361 -0.72 0.72 -29.21
C LYS A 361 0.41 0.28 -28.29
N PHE A 362 0.38 0.75 -27.04
CA PHE A 362 1.34 0.37 -26.00
C PHE A 362 0.73 -0.68 -25.10
N ILE A 363 1.43 -1.80 -24.93
CA ILE A 363 0.99 -2.90 -24.08
C ILE A 363 2.11 -3.43 -23.18
N VAL A 364 1.73 -3.93 -22.02
CA VAL A 364 2.61 -4.66 -21.11
C VAL A 364 2.03 -6.06 -20.94
N ASP A 365 2.83 -7.06 -21.29
CA ASP A 365 2.41 -8.46 -21.33
C ASP A 365 3.30 -9.34 -20.45
N GLU A 366 2.78 -10.48 -20.01
CA GLU A 366 3.52 -11.50 -19.25
C GLU A 366 3.78 -12.70 -20.15
N GLN A 367 5.06 -13.07 -20.31
CA GLN A 367 5.45 -14.24 -21.10
C GLN A 367 6.46 -15.10 -20.35
N TYR A 368 6.35 -16.40 -20.55
CA TYR A 368 7.25 -17.36 -19.92
C TYR A 368 8.60 -17.37 -20.62
N SER A 369 9.67 -17.26 -19.85
CA SER A 369 11.02 -17.45 -20.37
C SER A 369 11.31 -18.93 -20.64
N VAL A 370 11.53 -19.28 -21.91
CA VAL A 370 12.00 -20.61 -22.32
C VAL A 370 13.51 -20.76 -22.02
N ASP A 371 14.26 -19.66 -22.05
CA ASP A 371 15.71 -19.63 -21.84
C ASP A 371 16.09 -19.00 -20.49
N HIS A 372 16.69 -19.81 -19.62
CA HIS A 372 17.12 -19.40 -18.27
C HIS A 372 18.15 -18.25 -18.23
N VAL A 373 18.67 -17.81 -19.38
CA VAL A 373 19.68 -16.76 -19.54
C VAL A 373 19.04 -15.36 -19.65
N ASN A 374 17.83 -15.24 -20.20
CA ASN A 374 17.18 -13.95 -20.50
C ASN A 374 15.97 -13.65 -19.58
N LYS A 375 16.15 -13.81 -18.26
CA LYS A 375 15.14 -13.47 -17.25
C LYS A 375 15.07 -11.96 -17.00
N SER A 376 14.52 -11.19 -17.93
CA SER A 376 14.38 -9.73 -17.83
C SER A 376 13.10 -9.24 -18.52
N THR A 377 13.04 -7.96 -18.88
CA THR A 377 12.02 -7.45 -19.79
C THR A 377 12.55 -7.40 -21.22
N GLU A 378 11.65 -7.54 -22.18
CA GLU A 378 11.95 -7.45 -23.60
C GLU A 378 11.00 -6.47 -24.27
N LEU A 379 11.54 -5.71 -25.22
CA LEU A 379 10.79 -4.73 -26.01
C LEU A 379 10.57 -5.32 -27.39
N ILE A 380 9.32 -5.48 -27.76
CA ILE A 380 8.90 -6.14 -29.00
C ILE A 380 8.00 -5.18 -29.76
N LEU A 381 8.27 -4.99 -31.05
CA LEU A 381 7.38 -4.25 -31.94
C LEU A 381 6.67 -5.23 -32.87
N TYR A 382 5.35 -5.14 -32.92
CA TYR A 382 4.56 -5.76 -33.97
C TYR A 382 4.16 -4.69 -34.98
N ASP A 383 4.23 -5.03 -36.26
CA ASP A 383 3.84 -4.20 -37.40
C ASP A 383 2.88 -5.04 -38.24
N ASP A 384 1.65 -4.57 -38.36
CA ASP A 384 0.52 -5.27 -38.96
C ASP A 384 0.37 -6.71 -38.41
N GLY A 385 0.47 -6.84 -37.08
CA GLY A 385 0.37 -8.09 -36.34
C GLY A 385 1.61 -9.00 -36.38
N SER A 386 2.66 -8.64 -37.14
CA SER A 386 3.89 -9.45 -37.26
C SER A 386 5.02 -8.90 -36.40
N GLU A 387 5.67 -9.75 -35.61
CA GLU A 387 6.82 -9.38 -34.78
C GLU A 387 8.02 -8.92 -35.64
N LYS A 388 8.65 -7.82 -35.25
CA LYS A 388 9.85 -7.28 -35.90
C LYS A 388 11.10 -7.67 -35.12
N GLU A 389 11.91 -8.53 -35.72
CA GLU A 389 13.22 -8.90 -35.18
C GLU A 389 14.15 -7.69 -35.04
N GLY A 390 14.91 -7.65 -33.94
CA GLY A 390 15.93 -6.63 -33.69
C GLY A 390 15.36 -5.22 -33.53
N PHE A 391 14.12 -5.07 -33.08
CA PHE A 391 13.60 -3.76 -32.74
C PHE A 391 14.35 -3.16 -31.53
N ILE A 392 14.80 -1.91 -31.70
CA ILE A 392 15.42 -1.11 -30.65
C ILE A 392 14.63 0.19 -30.62
N ILE A 393 14.13 0.57 -29.43
CA ILE A 393 13.51 1.88 -29.24
C ILE A 393 14.57 2.94 -29.57
N PRO A 394 14.30 3.85 -30.50
CA PRO A 394 15.28 4.87 -30.84
C PRO A 394 15.60 5.75 -29.62
N SER A 395 16.84 6.19 -29.54
CA SER A 395 17.29 7.09 -28.46
C SER A 395 16.86 8.53 -28.74
N LYS A 396 16.45 9.29 -27.72
CA LYS A 396 16.07 10.71 -27.92
C LYS A 396 17.20 11.45 -28.67
N PRO A 397 16.90 12.16 -29.78
CA PRO A 397 17.92 12.91 -30.50
C PRO A 397 18.45 14.07 -29.64
N ASP A 398 19.64 14.54 -29.99
CA ASP A 398 20.25 15.66 -29.28
C ASP A 398 19.38 16.93 -29.35
N ALA A 399 19.61 17.83 -28.40
CA ALA A 399 18.97 19.14 -28.44
C ALA A 399 19.31 19.83 -29.78
N PRO A 400 18.32 20.35 -30.51
CA PRO A 400 18.59 20.99 -31.78
C PRO A 400 19.32 22.30 -31.54
N TYR A 401 20.16 22.64 -32.50
CA TYR A 401 20.86 23.90 -32.59
C TYR A 401 20.39 24.65 -33.82
N ALA A 402 20.46 25.99 -33.77
CA ALA A 402 20.20 26.82 -34.93
C ALA A 402 21.36 26.64 -35.93
N LYS A 403 21.09 26.02 -37.08
CA LYS A 403 22.05 25.83 -38.17
C LYS A 403 22.13 27.07 -39.06
N ASN A 404 21.00 27.73 -39.30
CA ASN A 404 20.93 28.99 -40.02
C ASN A 404 19.80 29.86 -39.45
N VAL A 405 20.02 31.17 -39.40
CA VAL A 405 19.04 32.15 -38.89
C VAL A 405 18.95 33.27 -39.92
N THR A 406 17.74 33.49 -40.44
CA THR A 406 17.39 34.64 -41.30
C THR A 406 16.43 35.57 -40.56
N ASP A 407 16.10 36.70 -41.17
CA ASP A 407 15.16 37.68 -40.62
C ASP A 407 13.74 37.11 -40.38
N ASN A 408 13.41 35.98 -41.00
CA ASN A 408 12.07 35.37 -40.98
C ASN A 408 12.06 33.84 -40.79
N SER A 409 13.21 33.19 -40.61
CA SER A 409 13.27 31.73 -40.47
C SER A 409 14.47 31.27 -39.64
N VAL A 410 14.31 30.14 -38.96
CA VAL A 410 15.41 29.42 -38.29
C VAL A 410 15.43 28.00 -38.83
N THR A 411 16.56 27.60 -39.41
CA THR A 411 16.83 26.22 -39.78
C THR A 411 17.46 25.51 -38.59
N LEU A 412 16.81 24.45 -38.11
CA LEU A 412 17.31 23.65 -36.99
C LEU A 412 18.12 22.45 -37.51
N GLY A 413 19.23 22.16 -36.85
CA GLY A 413 20.00 20.92 -37.02
C GLY A 413 20.12 20.20 -35.68
N TRP A 414 20.30 18.88 -35.71
CA TRP A 414 20.60 18.05 -34.54
C TRP A 414 21.43 16.86 -35.01
N ALA A 415 22.12 16.21 -34.07
CA ALA A 415 22.71 14.91 -34.35
C ALA A 415 21.59 13.85 -34.32
N ASP A 416 21.64 12.91 -35.27
CA ASP A 416 20.73 11.78 -35.26
C ASP A 416 20.89 10.96 -33.97
N ALA A 417 19.84 10.26 -33.57
CA ALA A 417 19.86 9.41 -32.39
C ALA A 417 21.05 8.43 -32.40
N ALA A 418 21.63 8.14 -31.24
CA ALA A 418 22.74 7.17 -31.15
C ALA A 418 22.32 5.74 -31.58
N ASP A 419 21.04 5.40 -31.39
CA ASP A 419 20.47 4.08 -31.68
C ASP A 419 19.13 4.22 -32.43
N GLY A 420 18.88 3.32 -33.39
CA GLY A 420 17.56 3.14 -34.03
C GLY A 420 17.16 4.19 -35.05
N THR A 421 18.11 4.96 -35.59
CA THR A 421 17.87 6.09 -36.51
C THR A 421 17.21 5.68 -37.82
N GLU A 422 17.54 4.51 -38.34
CA GLU A 422 16.92 3.97 -39.57
C GLU A 422 15.41 3.76 -39.47
N LYS A 423 14.83 3.78 -38.26
CA LYS A 423 13.41 3.55 -37.99
C LYS A 423 12.63 4.84 -37.69
N ILE A 424 13.29 6.00 -37.65
CA ILE A 424 12.62 7.28 -37.34
C ILE A 424 11.95 7.85 -38.59
N ARG A 425 10.62 7.99 -38.57
CA ARG A 425 9.86 8.55 -39.70
C ARG A 425 9.66 10.06 -39.61
N LYS A 426 9.47 10.59 -38.40
CA LYS A 426 9.21 12.03 -38.17
C LYS A 426 9.76 12.47 -36.82
N TYR A 427 10.08 13.75 -36.70
CA TYR A 427 10.46 14.38 -35.44
C TYR A 427 9.37 15.36 -35.00
N LYS A 428 8.99 15.33 -33.71
CA LYS A 428 8.13 16.36 -33.11
C LYS A 428 9.01 17.48 -32.54
N VAL A 429 8.94 18.66 -33.14
CA VAL A 429 9.62 19.86 -32.63
C VAL A 429 8.66 20.60 -31.71
N MET A 430 9.03 20.78 -30.43
CA MET A 430 8.27 21.61 -29.48
C MET A 430 9.08 22.85 -29.14
N TYR A 431 8.44 24.01 -29.13
CA TYR A 431 9.07 25.28 -28.82
C TYR A 431 8.32 26.02 -27.72
N ARG A 432 9.06 26.78 -26.90
CA ARG A 432 8.50 27.65 -25.88
C ARG A 432 9.19 29.01 -25.96
N LYS A 433 8.42 30.08 -25.74
CA LYS A 433 8.92 31.45 -25.72
C LYS A 433 9.71 31.68 -24.42
N HIS A 434 10.88 32.32 -24.51
CA HIS A 434 11.79 32.52 -23.37
C HIS A 434 11.22 33.43 -22.25
N SER A 435 10.04 34.03 -22.44
CA SER A 435 9.34 34.78 -21.38
C SER A 435 8.77 33.90 -20.25
N ASP A 436 8.71 32.58 -20.45
CA ASP A 436 8.08 31.64 -19.52
C ASP A 436 9.12 30.88 -18.67
N ALA A 437 10.24 31.52 -18.38
CA ALA A 437 11.33 30.93 -17.60
C ALA A 437 11.00 30.92 -16.10
N SER A 438 10.07 30.06 -15.68
CA SER A 438 10.19 29.34 -14.43
C SER A 438 10.83 27.98 -14.71
N SER A 439 11.87 27.67 -13.96
CA SER A 439 12.69 26.46 -14.02
C SER A 439 11.85 25.18 -14.03
N VAL A 440 11.97 24.38 -15.10
CA VAL A 440 11.40 23.03 -15.18
C VAL A 440 12.36 22.05 -14.51
N ASP A 441 12.12 21.80 -13.22
CA ASP A 441 12.48 20.54 -12.59
C ASP A 441 11.46 19.48 -13.07
N LYS A 442 11.93 18.31 -13.51
CA LYS A 442 11.12 17.29 -14.22
C LYS A 442 10.11 16.52 -13.32
N HIS A 443 9.50 17.19 -12.35
CA HIS A 443 8.45 16.62 -11.51
C HIS A 443 7.13 17.40 -11.45
N GLU A 444 7.01 18.54 -12.14
CA GLU A 444 5.83 19.40 -12.04
C GLU A 444 5.14 19.57 -13.41
N ASN A 445 4.23 18.65 -13.74
CA ASN A 445 3.08 19.00 -14.60
C ASN A 445 1.91 19.55 -13.75
N GLU A 446 2.19 19.91 -12.51
CA GLU A 446 1.26 20.43 -11.51
C GLU A 446 1.78 21.80 -11.08
N LYS A 447 1.01 22.85 -11.34
CA LYS A 447 1.17 24.14 -10.67
C LYS A 447 0.56 24.03 -9.29
N GLU A 448 1.12 24.75 -8.33
CA GLU A 448 0.69 24.68 -6.95
C GLU A 448 0.62 26.08 -6.35
N GLU A 449 -0.50 26.39 -5.70
CA GLU A 449 -0.59 27.54 -4.80
C GLU A 449 -0.60 27.11 -3.35
N LYS A 450 0.10 27.87 -2.51
CA LYS A 450 0.28 27.58 -1.09
C LYS A 450 -0.16 28.74 -0.24
N CYS A 451 -0.61 28.42 0.97
CA CYS A 451 -0.66 29.37 2.07
C CYS A 451 -0.20 28.69 3.35
N SER A 452 0.36 29.45 4.29
CA SER A 452 0.81 28.90 5.55
C SER A 452 0.50 29.78 6.75
N ARG A 453 0.56 29.17 7.94
CA ARG A 453 0.61 29.85 9.24
C ARG A 453 1.55 29.12 10.19
N LEU A 454 2.30 29.88 10.98
CA LEU A 454 3.09 29.38 12.10
C LEU A 454 2.19 29.31 13.33
N ILE A 455 1.86 28.10 13.78
CA ILE A 455 0.95 27.88 14.90
C ILE A 455 1.74 27.79 16.19
N ARG A 456 1.44 28.68 17.13
CA ARG A 456 2.15 28.81 18.40
C ARG A 456 1.96 27.61 19.30
N GLU A 457 3.00 27.27 20.06
CA GLU A 457 2.93 26.20 21.05
C GLU A 457 1.82 26.45 22.08
N SER A 458 1.67 27.70 22.53
CA SER A 458 0.67 28.06 23.54
C SER A 458 -0.77 27.80 23.09
N ILE A 459 -1.12 28.09 21.83
CA ILE A 459 -2.49 27.83 21.34
C ILE A 459 -2.74 26.32 21.17
N VAL A 460 -1.73 25.56 20.74
CA VAL A 460 -1.83 24.10 20.65
C VAL A 460 -2.00 23.46 22.03
N ARG A 461 -1.29 23.96 23.05
CA ARG A 461 -1.37 23.43 24.42
C ARG A 461 -2.63 23.87 25.17
N ASN A 462 -3.06 25.12 25.00
CA ASN A 462 -4.12 25.71 25.80
C ASN A 462 -5.52 25.61 25.14
N SER A 463 -5.59 25.37 23.83
CA SER A 463 -6.87 25.30 23.10
C SER A 463 -6.82 24.28 21.95
N PRO A 464 -6.47 23.01 22.23
CA PRO A 464 -6.33 21.99 21.20
C PRO A 464 -7.63 21.74 20.41
N GLU A 465 -8.80 21.93 21.03
CA GLU A 465 -10.10 21.80 20.36
C GLU A 465 -10.28 22.86 19.26
N LYS A 466 -9.92 24.12 19.56
CA LYS A 466 -9.95 25.21 18.57
C LYS A 466 -8.98 24.96 17.43
N VAL A 467 -7.79 24.44 17.72
CA VAL A 467 -6.81 24.05 16.69
C VAL A 467 -7.36 22.95 15.80
N ALA A 468 -7.96 21.90 16.39
CA ALA A 468 -8.57 20.81 15.63
C ALA A 468 -9.74 21.29 14.76
N GLU A 469 -10.59 22.19 15.28
CA GLU A 469 -11.69 22.78 14.54
C GLU A 469 -11.19 23.58 13.33
N VAL A 470 -10.22 24.48 13.53
CA VAL A 470 -9.66 25.29 12.44
C VAL A 470 -8.96 24.41 11.39
N PHE A 471 -8.25 23.35 11.80
CA PHE A 471 -7.64 22.42 10.84
C PHE A 471 -8.68 21.63 10.05
N ALA A 472 -9.78 21.22 10.68
CA ALA A 472 -10.87 20.56 9.99
C ALA A 472 -11.54 21.50 8.97
N GLN A 473 -11.75 22.78 9.34
CA GLN A 473 -12.29 23.80 8.44
C GLN A 473 -11.32 24.11 7.28
N ALA A 474 -10.02 24.21 7.57
CA ALA A 474 -8.99 24.50 6.56
C ALA A 474 -8.85 23.35 5.54
N ARG A 475 -8.99 22.10 6.01
CA ARG A 475 -9.04 20.92 5.14
C ARG A 475 -10.29 20.90 4.25
N GLY A 476 -11.45 21.29 4.77
CA GLY A 476 -12.71 21.28 4.02
C GLY A 476 -13.18 19.87 3.60
N GLU A 477 -14.17 19.81 2.70
CA GLU A 477 -14.57 18.58 2.02
C GLU A 477 -13.56 18.20 0.93
N SER A 478 -13.39 16.90 0.68
CA SER A 478 -12.32 16.35 -0.18
C SER A 478 -12.36 16.87 -1.62
N THR A 479 -11.69 17.97 -1.90
CA THR A 479 -11.38 18.46 -3.25
C THR A 479 -10.08 17.82 -3.76
N THR A 480 -10.10 17.35 -5.01
CA THR A 480 -8.93 16.79 -5.69
C THR A 480 -7.79 17.82 -5.70
N GLY A 481 -6.57 17.39 -5.35
CA GLY A 481 -5.37 18.24 -5.36
C GLY A 481 -5.15 19.11 -4.12
N LEU A 482 -6.04 19.08 -3.11
CA LEU A 482 -5.87 19.82 -1.86
C LEU A 482 -5.11 18.99 -0.81
N LEU A 483 -4.07 19.58 -0.22
CA LEU A 483 -3.28 19.01 0.88
C LEU A 483 -3.17 20.00 2.04
N LEU A 484 -3.40 19.51 3.27
CA LEU A 484 -3.06 20.20 4.51
C LEU A 484 -1.85 19.48 5.14
N LEU A 485 -0.71 20.15 5.18
CA LEU A 485 0.57 19.63 5.66
C LEU A 485 0.93 20.27 7.00
N GLY A 486 1.35 19.46 7.96
CA GLY A 486 1.86 19.91 9.26
C GLY A 486 3.34 19.59 9.40
N HIS A 487 4.21 20.59 9.28
CA HIS A 487 5.65 20.44 9.45
C HIS A 487 6.06 20.62 10.91
N LEU A 488 6.69 19.59 11.47
CA LEU A 488 7.23 19.56 12.85
C LEU A 488 8.68 20.07 12.89
N ILE A 489 8.91 21.26 12.35
CA ILE A 489 10.26 21.85 12.15
C ILE A 489 10.55 23.05 13.06
N ALA A 490 9.58 23.45 13.89
CA ALA A 490 9.74 24.49 14.90
C ALA A 490 10.09 23.88 16.28
N GLY A 491 10.21 24.70 17.32
CA GLY A 491 10.60 24.26 18.65
C GLY A 491 12.10 24.00 18.82
N GLY A 492 12.51 23.50 19.98
CA GLY A 492 13.90 23.13 20.26
C GLY A 492 14.88 24.29 20.05
N GLN A 493 15.93 24.06 19.24
CA GLN A 493 16.93 25.11 18.93
C GLN A 493 16.34 26.28 18.12
N VAL A 494 15.26 26.07 17.37
CA VAL A 494 14.60 27.16 16.61
C VAL A 494 13.92 28.16 17.54
N SER A 495 13.47 27.71 18.73
CA SER A 495 12.89 28.56 19.77
C SER A 495 13.93 29.29 20.61
N ASN A 496 15.22 28.99 20.45
CA ASN A 496 16.27 29.62 21.22
C ASN A 496 16.44 31.11 20.84
N THR A 497 16.38 31.99 21.84
CA THR A 497 16.50 33.44 21.68
C THR A 497 17.90 33.98 22.00
N SER A 498 18.88 33.11 22.27
CA SER A 498 20.26 33.52 22.59
C SER A 498 21.02 34.16 21.42
N ASN A 499 20.58 33.94 20.17
CA ASN A 499 21.15 34.54 18.96
C ASN A 499 20.04 35.07 18.02
N THR A 500 19.45 36.21 18.38
CA THR A 500 18.33 36.85 17.65
C THR A 500 18.77 37.90 16.64
N ASN A 501 20.07 38.11 16.41
CA ASN A 501 20.53 39.07 15.40
C ASN A 501 20.48 38.48 13.98
N ASN A 502 19.29 38.16 13.51
CA ASN A 502 19.00 37.70 12.15
C ASN A 502 17.63 38.23 11.67
N SER A 503 17.31 37.97 10.41
CA SER A 503 16.08 38.43 9.76
C SER A 503 14.92 37.42 9.82
N VAL A 504 15.07 36.33 10.58
CA VAL A 504 14.03 35.29 10.68
C VAL A 504 12.83 35.85 11.45
N ASN A 505 11.63 35.68 10.89
CA ASN A 505 10.40 36.13 11.54
C ASN A 505 10.32 35.62 12.99
N PRO A 506 10.11 36.49 13.99
CA PRO A 506 10.01 36.09 15.40
C PRO A 506 8.94 35.04 15.70
N GLY A 507 7.91 34.91 14.86
CA GLY A 507 6.89 33.85 14.97
C GLY A 507 7.49 32.45 15.10
N TRP A 508 8.61 32.18 14.43
CA TRP A 508 9.35 30.92 14.53
C TRP A 508 9.82 30.57 15.94
N ARG A 509 10.05 31.57 16.80
CA ARG A 509 10.53 31.34 18.18
C ARG A 509 9.46 30.73 19.07
N THR A 510 8.19 30.97 18.77
CA THR A 510 7.04 30.54 19.57
C THR A 510 6.18 29.49 18.87
N ALA A 511 6.47 29.19 17.60
CA ALA A 511 5.79 28.18 16.82
C ALA A 511 6.10 26.76 17.32
N LEU A 512 5.07 25.90 17.30
CA LEU A 512 5.21 24.45 17.43
C LEU A 512 5.00 23.76 16.08
N LEU A 513 4.08 24.29 15.26
CA LEU A 513 3.72 23.72 13.95
C LEU A 513 3.88 24.78 12.87
N HIS A 514 4.42 24.38 11.72
CA HIS A 514 4.28 25.12 10.48
C HIS A 514 3.23 24.43 9.62
N MET A 515 2.05 25.06 9.49
CA MET A 515 0.92 24.49 8.75
C MET A 515 0.86 25.10 7.36
N VAL A 516 0.78 24.25 6.33
CA VAL A 516 0.72 24.64 4.92
C VAL A 516 -0.54 24.03 4.31
N ASN A 517 -1.37 24.86 3.67
CA ASN A 517 -2.31 24.37 2.66
C ASN A 517 -1.66 24.50 1.30
N SER A 518 -1.86 23.48 0.48
CA SER A 518 -1.31 23.31 -0.85
C SER A 518 -2.46 22.89 -1.76
N GLN A 519 -2.65 23.61 -2.86
CA GLN A 519 -3.62 23.28 -3.89
C GLN A 519 -2.88 23.15 -5.22
N GLY A 520 -2.81 21.93 -5.72
CA GLY A 520 -2.27 21.64 -7.04
C GLY A 520 -3.34 21.69 -8.13
N TRP A 521 -2.95 22.06 -9.35
CA TRP A 521 -3.72 21.87 -10.56
C TRP A 521 -2.82 21.61 -11.77
N LEU A 522 -3.35 20.91 -12.76
CA LEU A 522 -2.63 20.65 -14.01
C LEU A 522 -2.59 21.91 -14.87
N ASP A 523 -1.55 22.08 -15.68
CA ASP A 523 -1.45 23.18 -16.64
C ASP A 523 -2.63 23.26 -17.62
N THR A 524 -3.31 22.14 -17.88
CA THR A 524 -4.49 22.05 -18.75
C THR A 524 -5.78 22.51 -18.07
N THR A 525 -5.75 22.88 -16.79
CA THR A 525 -6.91 23.33 -16.03
C THR A 525 -7.39 24.67 -16.59
N PRO A 526 -8.69 24.86 -16.89
CA PRO A 526 -9.21 26.15 -17.35
C PRO A 526 -8.86 27.30 -16.40
N GLU A 527 -8.54 28.48 -16.94
CA GLU A 527 -8.02 29.63 -16.18
C GLU A 527 -8.99 30.10 -15.08
N ASP A 528 -10.30 30.07 -15.34
CA ASP A 528 -11.35 30.39 -14.38
C ASP A 528 -11.35 29.43 -13.17
N ILE A 529 -11.05 28.15 -13.42
CA ILE A 529 -10.88 27.15 -12.36
C ILE A 529 -9.58 27.37 -11.59
N GLN A 530 -8.47 27.74 -12.27
CA GLN A 530 -7.22 28.10 -11.58
C GLN A 530 -7.43 29.30 -10.65
N GLU A 531 -8.12 30.34 -11.13
CA GLU A 531 -8.44 31.54 -10.33
C GLU A 531 -9.35 31.21 -9.14
N TYR A 532 -10.33 30.33 -9.32
CA TYR A 532 -11.18 29.83 -8.24
C TYR A 532 -10.36 29.08 -7.18
N LEU A 533 -9.49 28.16 -7.60
CA LEU A 533 -8.63 27.39 -6.70
C LEU A 533 -7.64 28.28 -5.94
N ALA A 534 -7.08 29.28 -6.61
CA ALA A 534 -6.22 30.30 -6.00
C ALA A 534 -6.95 31.09 -4.90
N LYS A 535 -8.16 31.59 -5.20
CA LYS A 535 -9.02 32.26 -4.21
C LYS A 535 -9.35 31.36 -3.02
N GLU A 536 -9.51 30.06 -3.26
CA GLU A 536 -9.75 29.07 -2.22
C GLU A 536 -8.52 28.82 -1.33
N VAL A 537 -7.29 28.93 -1.86
CA VAL A 537 -6.06 28.95 -1.05
C VAL A 537 -6.02 30.19 -0.17
N THR A 538 -6.28 31.37 -0.74
CA THR A 538 -6.38 32.62 0.03
C THR A 538 -7.43 32.54 1.15
N ARG A 539 -8.60 31.97 0.87
CA ARG A 539 -9.64 31.75 1.89
C ARG A 539 -9.14 30.85 3.03
N ARG A 540 -8.36 29.82 2.73
CA ARG A 540 -7.78 28.91 3.74
C ARG A 540 -6.69 29.58 4.57
N ALA A 541 -5.94 30.52 4.00
CA ALA A 541 -4.99 31.34 4.75
C ALA A 541 -5.72 32.09 5.89
N TYR A 542 -6.87 32.68 5.59
CA TYR A 542 -7.72 33.35 6.59
C TYR A 542 -8.30 32.40 7.62
N ILE A 543 -8.66 31.17 7.24
CA ILE A 543 -9.12 30.15 8.20
C ILE A 543 -8.01 29.80 9.18
N LEU A 544 -6.81 29.48 8.68
CA LEU A 544 -5.66 29.17 9.54
C LEU A 544 -5.29 30.36 10.45
N ASP A 545 -5.49 31.58 9.96
CA ASP A 545 -5.22 32.80 10.73
C ASP A 545 -6.10 32.98 11.98
N GLN A 546 -7.23 32.27 12.08
CA GLN A 546 -8.07 32.28 13.28
C GLN A 546 -7.36 31.73 14.54
N LEU A 547 -6.25 30.99 14.35
CA LEU A 547 -5.37 30.53 15.44
C LEU A 547 -4.38 31.61 15.90
N SER A 548 -4.30 32.73 15.19
CA SER A 548 -3.47 33.89 15.53
C SER A 548 -4.15 34.85 16.51
N THR A 549 -5.44 34.64 16.88
CA THR A 549 -6.18 35.54 17.78
C THR A 549 -5.43 35.79 19.10
N GLY A 550 -5.13 37.06 19.39
CA GLY A 550 -4.38 37.48 20.59
C GLY A 550 -2.85 37.57 20.41
N SER A 551 -2.34 37.44 19.18
CA SER A 551 -0.93 37.65 18.82
C SER A 551 -0.77 38.17 17.40
N GLN A 552 0.45 38.54 17.03
CA GLN A 552 0.79 38.80 15.64
C GLN A 552 0.69 37.52 14.81
N SER A 553 0.00 37.61 13.66
CA SER A 553 -0.01 36.55 12.66
C SER A 553 1.40 36.38 12.07
N SER A 554 1.73 35.15 11.64
CA SER A 554 3.03 34.86 11.05
C SER A 554 2.92 33.66 10.12
N CYS A 555 3.62 33.72 8.99
CA CYS A 555 3.72 32.64 8.04
C CYS A 555 5.11 32.56 7.41
N TYR A 556 5.38 31.48 6.71
CA TYR A 556 6.68 31.25 6.10
C TYR A 556 6.66 31.77 4.65
N THR A 557 7.42 32.83 4.37
CA THR A 557 7.38 33.54 3.08
C THR A 557 7.60 32.65 1.85
N ASN A 558 8.31 31.52 1.98
CA ASN A 558 8.58 30.61 0.86
C ASN A 558 7.41 29.66 0.56
N GLU A 559 6.44 29.54 1.47
CA GLU A 559 5.25 28.68 1.37
C GLU A 559 4.00 29.48 1.78
N ALA A 560 3.93 30.75 1.33
CA ALA A 560 2.87 31.69 1.68
C ALA A 560 2.02 32.07 0.46
N ASP A 561 0.83 32.58 0.76
CA ASP A 561 -0.09 33.07 -0.25
C ASP A 561 0.49 34.36 -0.88
N PRO A 562 0.67 34.42 -2.21
CA PRO A 562 1.12 35.64 -2.88
C PRO A 562 0.11 36.80 -2.73
N ASN A 563 -1.13 36.56 -2.33
CA ASN A 563 -2.17 37.55 -2.14
C ASN A 563 -2.38 37.94 -0.66
N GLU A 564 -1.45 37.59 0.23
CA GLU A 564 -1.48 37.95 1.64
C GLU A 564 -1.55 39.49 1.83
N VAL A 565 -2.64 39.99 2.41
CA VAL A 565 -2.88 41.43 2.57
C VAL A 565 -1.86 42.08 3.51
N ASN A 566 -1.55 41.42 4.63
CA ASN A 566 -0.62 41.92 5.65
C ASN A 566 0.78 41.29 5.52
N TRP A 567 1.22 41.02 4.28
CA TRP A 567 2.45 40.25 4.00
C TRP A 567 3.70 40.80 4.67
N LYS A 568 3.86 42.13 4.80
CA LYS A 568 5.05 42.73 5.45
C LYS A 568 5.20 42.23 6.89
N GLU A 569 4.10 42.23 7.63
CA GLU A 569 4.09 41.77 9.01
C GLU A 569 4.14 40.24 9.11
N ASN A 570 3.32 39.57 8.29
CA ASN A 570 3.20 38.12 8.34
C ASN A 570 4.49 37.41 7.91
N PHE A 571 5.27 37.99 6.98
CA PHE A 571 6.49 37.38 6.44
C PHE A 571 7.72 37.80 7.23
N PHE A 572 7.84 39.07 7.62
CA PHE A 572 9.07 39.62 8.19
C PHE A 572 8.98 39.98 9.68
N GLY A 573 7.78 39.99 10.27
CA GLY A 573 7.55 40.35 11.66
C GLY A 573 7.20 41.84 11.83
N SER A 574 7.55 42.45 12.96
CA SER A 574 7.11 43.82 13.25
C SER A 574 7.57 44.84 12.19
N GLN A 575 6.84 45.95 12.08
CA GLN A 575 7.20 47.05 11.17
C GLN A 575 8.63 47.54 11.37
N ALA A 576 9.16 47.49 12.60
CA ALA A 576 10.56 47.85 12.89
C ALA A 576 11.57 46.89 12.23
N ILE A 577 11.27 45.58 12.19
CA ILE A 577 12.09 44.60 11.49
C ILE A 577 12.01 44.85 9.97
N TYR A 578 10.81 45.03 9.43
CA TYR A 578 10.63 45.32 8.00
C TYR A 578 11.41 46.58 7.59
N ASN A 579 11.29 47.68 8.35
CA ASN A 579 12.00 48.92 8.07
C ASN A 579 13.53 48.74 8.11
N ARG A 580 14.04 47.92 9.04
CA ARG A 580 15.48 47.58 9.08
C ARG A 580 15.91 46.81 7.84
N LEU A 581 15.11 45.84 7.39
CA LEU A 581 15.38 45.08 6.16
C LEU A 581 15.31 45.99 4.93
N LYS A 582 14.34 46.90 4.88
CA LYS A 582 14.22 47.89 3.81
C LYS A 582 15.43 48.82 3.74
N ALA A 583 15.92 49.32 4.88
CA ALA A 583 17.14 50.12 4.91
C ALA A 583 18.38 49.35 4.38
N ILE A 584 18.45 48.04 4.60
CA ILE A 584 19.50 47.19 4.03
C ILE A 584 19.29 47.03 2.51
N LYS A 585 18.06 46.78 2.07
CA LYS A 585 17.68 46.68 0.65
C LYS A 585 18.03 47.95 -0.11
N ASP A 586 17.62 49.11 0.39
CA ASP A 586 17.87 50.42 -0.24
C ASP A 586 19.38 50.72 -0.33
N ARG A 587 20.19 50.21 0.61
CA ARG A 587 21.65 50.35 0.59
C ARG A 587 22.34 49.40 -0.39
N VAL A 588 21.85 48.16 -0.52
CA VAL A 588 22.49 47.09 -1.31
C VAL A 588 22.00 47.10 -2.76
N ASP A 589 20.75 47.48 -2.99
CA ASP A 589 20.11 47.57 -4.30
C ASP A 589 19.41 48.92 -4.48
N PRO A 590 20.17 50.04 -4.52
CA PRO A 590 19.61 51.40 -4.58
C PRO A 590 18.90 51.71 -5.90
N LEU A 591 19.15 50.93 -6.96
CA LEU A 591 18.50 51.07 -8.26
C LEU A 591 17.26 50.16 -8.39
N GLY A 592 17.02 49.29 -7.41
CA GLY A 592 15.92 48.34 -7.40
C GLY A 592 15.95 47.37 -8.59
N LEU A 593 17.11 46.79 -8.90
CA LEU A 593 17.26 45.78 -9.95
C LEU A 593 16.62 44.44 -9.56
N LEU A 594 16.50 44.16 -8.26
CA LEU A 594 16.04 42.86 -7.74
C LEU A 594 14.66 43.01 -7.09
N VAL A 595 13.59 43.00 -7.88
CA VAL A 595 12.20 43.15 -7.41
C VAL A 595 11.45 41.83 -7.57
N CYS A 596 10.64 41.48 -6.56
CA CYS A 596 9.75 40.33 -6.57
C CYS A 596 8.48 40.62 -5.76
N LYS A 597 7.38 39.92 -6.06
CA LYS A 597 6.10 40.09 -5.38
C LYS A 597 6.26 39.80 -3.88
N ASN A 598 5.79 40.72 -3.04
CA ASN A 598 5.86 40.66 -1.56
C ASN A 598 7.27 40.50 -0.98
N CYS A 599 8.29 40.94 -1.72
CA CYS A 599 9.65 41.06 -1.22
C CYS A 599 9.88 42.41 -0.54
N VAL A 600 10.89 42.52 0.33
CA VAL A 600 11.23 43.80 0.98
C VAL A 600 11.48 44.89 -0.07
N GLY A 601 10.71 45.97 0.00
CA GLY A 601 10.76 47.10 -0.93
C GLY A 601 9.93 46.93 -2.22
N SER A 602 9.20 45.83 -2.39
CA SER A 602 8.33 45.63 -3.56
C SER A 602 7.17 46.61 -3.62
N ASP A 603 6.80 47.21 -2.47
CA ASP A 603 5.78 48.23 -2.35
C ASP A 603 6.21 49.62 -2.86
N ASP A 604 7.48 49.80 -3.20
CA ASP A 604 7.96 50.99 -3.90
C ASP A 604 7.73 50.91 -5.43
N TRP A 605 7.15 49.82 -5.92
CA TRP A 605 6.95 49.53 -7.34
C TRP A 605 5.47 49.35 -7.68
N THR A 606 5.15 49.67 -8.93
CA THR A 606 3.85 49.37 -9.57
C THR A 606 3.53 47.88 -9.51
N SER A 607 2.25 47.52 -9.61
CA SER A 607 1.79 46.13 -9.41
C SER A 607 2.29 45.13 -10.46
N ASP A 608 2.73 45.62 -11.63
CA ASP A 608 3.40 44.82 -12.67
C ASP A 608 4.93 44.80 -12.49
N PHE A 609 5.44 45.47 -11.44
CA PHE A 609 6.85 45.62 -11.09
C PHE A 609 7.73 46.28 -12.15
N ASN A 610 7.12 46.99 -13.13
CA ASN A 610 7.87 47.61 -14.22
C ASN A 610 8.39 49.01 -13.89
N CYS A 611 7.74 49.74 -12.97
CA CYS A 611 8.06 51.13 -12.65
C CYS A 611 8.08 51.41 -11.14
N PRO A 612 9.05 52.20 -10.61
CA PRO A 612 8.99 52.74 -9.24
C PRO A 612 7.86 53.76 -9.06
N ILE A 613 7.19 53.74 -7.91
CA ILE A 613 6.08 54.64 -7.56
C ILE A 613 6.59 56.05 -7.21
N THR A 614 7.79 56.16 -6.64
CA THR A 614 8.39 57.45 -6.21
C THR A 614 9.63 57.81 -7.02
N LEU A 615 9.48 58.14 -8.30
CA LEU A 615 10.51 58.86 -9.04
C LEU A 615 10.18 60.35 -9.04
N ASN A 616 11.00 61.13 -8.33
CA ASN A 616 11.06 62.58 -8.51
C ASN A 616 11.62 62.82 -9.94
N PRO A 617 10.99 63.65 -10.80
CA PRO A 617 11.27 63.67 -12.24
C PRO A 617 12.66 64.19 -12.67
N SER A 618 13.56 64.55 -11.75
CA SER A 618 14.72 65.39 -12.05
C SER A 618 16.06 64.68 -12.20
N THR A 619 16.16 63.36 -12.00
CA THR A 619 17.43 62.63 -12.20
C THR A 619 17.21 61.24 -12.82
N ALA A 620 16.82 61.19 -14.09
CA ALA A 620 16.99 60.01 -14.91
C ALA A 620 17.92 60.35 -16.07
N SER A 621 19.20 60.00 -15.91
CA SER A 621 20.14 59.96 -17.04
C SER A 621 19.60 58.97 -18.06
N LYS A 622 19.30 59.47 -19.26
CA LYS A 622 18.96 58.64 -20.42
C LYS A 622 20.21 57.81 -20.77
N SER A 623 20.15 56.52 -20.52
CA SER A 623 21.04 55.55 -21.17
C SER A 623 20.20 54.32 -21.49
N ILE A 624 19.58 54.36 -22.68
CA ILE A 624 19.02 53.19 -23.32
C ILE A 624 20.21 52.42 -23.89
N ILE A 625 20.55 51.30 -23.26
CA ILE A 625 21.34 50.25 -23.91
C ILE A 625 20.33 49.19 -24.34
N PHE A 626 19.93 49.23 -25.61
CA PHE A 626 19.38 48.05 -26.25
C PHE A 626 20.54 47.05 -26.40
N SER A 627 20.65 46.12 -25.44
CA SER A 627 21.30 44.85 -25.73
C SER A 627 20.23 43.99 -26.38
N LEU A 628 20.34 43.83 -27.70
CA LEU A 628 19.56 42.88 -28.47
C LEU A 628 20.10 41.47 -28.14
N THR A 629 19.67 40.91 -27.00
CA THR A 629 19.85 39.49 -26.72
C THR A 629 18.81 38.73 -27.54
N LEU A 630 19.23 38.23 -28.71
CA LEU A 630 18.53 37.14 -29.39
C LEU A 630 18.46 35.97 -28.39
N SER A 631 17.27 35.75 -27.81
CA SER A 631 17.04 34.67 -26.87
C SER A 631 16.91 33.37 -27.64
N PHE A 632 17.88 32.47 -27.47
CA PHE A 632 17.83 31.13 -28.03
C PHE A 632 16.62 30.36 -27.50
N MET A 633 15.90 29.75 -28.43
CA MET A 633 14.77 28.85 -28.18
C MET A 633 15.30 27.55 -27.56
N VAL A 634 14.90 27.20 -26.34
CA VAL A 634 15.16 25.86 -25.80
C VAL A 634 14.12 24.91 -26.40
N ILE A 635 14.58 23.96 -27.20
CA ILE A 635 13.75 23.01 -27.94
C ILE A 635 14.06 21.61 -27.39
N GLN A 636 13.04 20.89 -26.94
CA GLN A 636 13.16 19.49 -26.54
C GLN A 636 12.41 18.60 -27.54
N PHE A 637 13.08 17.57 -28.04
CA PHE A 637 12.48 16.56 -28.91
C PHE A 637 11.83 15.41 -28.15
N PHE A 638 10.82 14.82 -28.77
CA PHE A 638 10.35 13.47 -28.48
C PHE A 638 10.26 12.69 -29.82
N LEU A 639 10.60 11.41 -29.77
CA LEU A 639 10.69 10.51 -30.93
C LEU A 639 9.32 10.01 -31.39
N LEU A 640 8.92 10.35 -32.62
CA LEU A 640 7.78 9.70 -33.27
C LEU A 640 8.29 8.62 -34.24
N VAL A 641 8.05 7.36 -33.90
CA VAL A 641 8.08 6.27 -34.89
C VAL A 641 6.62 5.93 -35.11
N HIS A 642 6.06 6.39 -36.24
CA HIS A 642 4.66 6.10 -36.60
C HIS A 642 4.45 4.62 -36.76
#